data_AF-A0A0G1S180-F1
#
_entry.id   AF-A0A0G1S180-F1
#
_cell.length_a   1.000
_cell.length_b   1.000
_cell.length_c   1.000
_cell.angle_alpha   90.00
_cell.angle_beta   90.00
_cell.angle_gamma   90.00
#
_symmetry.space_group_name_H-M   'P 1'
#
loop_
_entity.id
_entity.type
_entity.pdbx_description
1 polymer ?
#
loop_
_entity_poly.entity_id
_entity_poly.type
_entity_poly.pdbx_seq_one_letter_code
_entity_poly.pdbx_strand_id
1 'polypeptide(L)'
;MYQLKKSKTKQFVAGLIGASLALSLAFAVTVKADTVSDLTAQINSLLATITSLQTKLAAVQGSSTTTTTTSDYTFSSDLSVGSKGADVMNLQKVLNMSPDTQVASGSSAGAPGYETSTFGPATKAAVIKFQKKNGVSGTGYVGPLTRGVLNSMSSTSSSTSTTTTTTTTTTSSVPGCTGTTGFSPTTGQACSGSTTTTTTTAPSGTGLTVSSPVQPAVTIAPYKASRVPFTKITLTAGSDGDVTVNSLTVQRTGLATDAAFASIVLLDENGLQIGTSKTFNSNHQTTLGDPFVVSRGTSRTLTVAGNMETSAGGYGGQVASLTVVGVNTSATVSGSLPITGAGQTVNETLTLGTATLYVSQYDPASNLTKNIGDTAVKFSGIKVTAGSAEDVTLWSVRWNQTGSAGATDLANIVTILDGTTYPTIISADGKYYTTLFPNGIIIQKGFSKDLHVQGDIIGAASANRTIEFDLYNASDLYVSGNTYNFGITGAANTTGTLSATSRSKFTTSTPFYGGSIVTINAGTVTTIGKSSTIAPAKNIAVNVPNQILGAYDTNVKGEPISVQTTVIHFTSSAAGLGTLTSVSLLDKNGAVVAGPADAALVTGTDQKVTFTDTITYPIGVGTFTIVGKLPTSYTDGSTINASTTPSSDWSTVKGQTTGNTLTLTNAVFSMNTMTIRRASLAVGASSVPAARTIVAGAQDFVFTNFQFDATQSGEDVRISTIPAHLTYTVGAGTDISSCRLFDGATNLTTGSNVVNPTTTASSAAYTFTLDSSLTIPKGTVKTISVKCNVSGAATSGGIFAWVMSSTDVGTTLSVTGTTSTGSVTATGSATGANMTVGSATLAAAGDTTNTSYTIASAGTTGVVVAGYKFTATNDDIDLRRLVLKLTNTASSSDTDIVLVHIFDGNTEVAPAVTFTGGATLATTTLTVPTVIARGTQKVLTVKVDLAGITNDAAAGKGSGHLLNIDIDNNDSTGTYGSGVGSGVQVNSTGSTAVTSTGIRIFKSYPKFASVTGTGALPQSGVADGRLIRFSVTADSKGPVNIAKFLVTIATSTITSVNTVNMFAFNTLDASGNLTGPVAGVNTGGQLLTTSVSTAVYPSSPTIAIYPQTTAGATTTIQIGVGSTMYFEVRGTVTGVTTGSSVVTTLKGDTGYPQVSNTYFMPTVVIADAGANIALNSFIWSPNSTTTSPSVNDVDWSNGYALPGLPSNGIIQSRTN
;
A
#
# COMPACT_ATOMS: atom_id res chain seq x y z
N MET A 1 -33.42 10.84 -33.88
CA MET A 1 -32.64 10.22 -34.98
C MET A 1 -31.17 10.61 -34.75
N TYR A 2 -30.14 9.82 -35.07
CA TYR A 2 -30.06 8.52 -35.74
C TYR A 2 -28.87 7.68 -35.17
N GLN A 3 -29.00 6.35 -35.21
CA GLN A 3 -28.02 5.24 -34.98
C GLN A 3 -26.59 5.55 -34.44
N LEU A 4 -26.09 5.03 -33.29
CA LEU A 4 -25.86 3.63 -32.89
C LEU A 4 -24.60 2.97 -33.54
N LYS A 5 -23.64 2.51 -32.71
CA LYS A 5 -22.81 1.32 -33.00
C LYS A 5 -22.58 0.47 -31.74
N LYS A 6 -22.82 -0.83 -31.86
CA LYS A 6 -22.68 -1.86 -30.82
C LYS A 6 -21.64 -2.91 -31.24
N SER A 7 -20.97 -3.51 -30.26
CA SER A 7 -20.43 -4.87 -30.31
C SER A 7 -20.75 -5.47 -28.93
N LYS A 8 -21.64 -6.45 -28.70
CA LYS A 8 -21.83 -7.78 -29.33
C LYS A 8 -20.49 -8.55 -29.38
N THR A 9 -20.39 -9.74 -28.81
CA THR A 9 -21.22 -10.91 -29.14
C THR A 9 -21.19 -11.99 -28.04
N LYS A 10 -22.38 -12.51 -27.65
CA LYS A 10 -22.81 -13.90 -27.27
C LYS A 10 -21.86 -14.79 -26.39
N GLN A 11 -22.29 -15.89 -25.74
CA GLN A 11 -23.37 -16.84 -26.07
C GLN A 11 -23.76 -17.75 -24.89
N PHE A 12 -25.08 -17.99 -24.71
CA PHE A 12 -25.76 -19.14 -24.07
C PHE A 12 -25.43 -19.59 -22.61
N VAL A 13 -26.28 -20.32 -21.89
CA VAL A 13 -27.71 -20.19 -21.50
C VAL A 13 -28.16 -21.47 -20.76
N ALA A 14 -28.65 -21.32 -19.52
CA ALA A 14 -29.56 -22.19 -18.75
C ALA A 14 -29.78 -21.49 -17.38
N GLY A 15 -30.96 -21.35 -16.76
CA GLY A 15 -32.30 -21.92 -17.01
C GLY A 15 -32.49 -23.27 -16.28
N LEU A 16 -33.55 -23.55 -15.53
CA LEU A 16 -34.77 -22.84 -15.10
C LEU A 16 -35.03 -23.24 -13.60
N ILE A 17 -36.16 -23.08 -12.89
CA ILE A 17 -37.58 -22.74 -13.15
C ILE A 17 -38.13 -22.01 -11.90
N GLY A 18 -39.15 -21.16 -12.06
CA GLY A 18 -40.07 -20.78 -10.97
C GLY A 18 -41.42 -20.33 -11.54
N ALA A 19 -42.56 -20.62 -10.87
CA ALA A 19 -43.89 -20.09 -11.22
C ALA A 19 -45.00 -20.38 -10.19
N SER A 20 -45.52 -19.33 -9.55
CA SER A 20 -46.94 -19.13 -9.16
C SER A 20 -47.08 -17.67 -8.70
N LEU A 21 -47.55 -16.68 -9.49
CA LEU A 21 -48.81 -16.55 -10.25
C LEU A 21 -50.02 -16.43 -9.29
N ALA A 22 -50.86 -15.38 -9.26
CA ALA A 22 -50.93 -14.08 -9.97
C ALA A 22 -51.85 -13.10 -9.15
N LEU A 23 -51.53 -11.82 -8.96
CA LEU A 23 -51.89 -10.62 -9.78
C LEU A 23 -53.20 -9.90 -9.34
N SER A 24 -53.26 -8.58 -9.62
CA SER A 24 -54.41 -7.64 -9.53
C SER A 24 -54.78 -7.06 -8.15
N LEU A 25 -55.47 -5.90 -8.04
CA LEU A 25 -55.27 -4.54 -8.61
C LEU A 25 -56.40 -3.60 -8.11
N ALA A 26 -56.07 -2.38 -7.63
CA ALA A 26 -56.99 -1.28 -7.26
C ALA A 26 -58.03 -1.61 -6.13
N PHE A 27 -58.34 -0.74 -5.16
CA PHE A 27 -58.70 0.68 -5.24
C PHE A 27 -58.33 1.44 -3.93
N ALA A 28 -58.55 2.76 -3.89
CA ALA A 28 -58.15 3.63 -2.79
C ALA A 28 -59.15 3.69 -1.63
N VAL A 29 -58.65 3.67 -0.39
CA VAL A 29 -59.39 4.08 0.81
C VAL A 29 -58.49 4.93 1.73
N THR A 30 -59.10 6.01 2.21
CA THR A 30 -58.74 6.98 3.26
C THR A 30 -57.78 6.51 4.37
N VAL A 31 -56.94 7.44 4.83
CA VAL A 31 -56.32 7.39 6.16
C VAL A 31 -57.39 7.17 7.23
N LYS A 32 -57.28 6.08 7.98
CA LYS A 32 -57.88 5.97 9.32
C LYS A 32 -56.76 6.14 10.34
N ALA A 33 -57.06 6.77 11.46
CA ALA A 33 -56.13 6.82 12.59
C ALA A 33 -55.89 5.39 13.11
N ASP A 34 -54.62 5.05 13.38
CA ASP A 34 -54.28 3.86 14.15
C ASP A 34 -55.05 3.90 15.47
N THR A 35 -55.94 2.93 15.67
CA THR A 35 -56.77 2.93 16.87
C THR A 35 -55.92 2.48 18.07
N VAL A 36 -56.42 2.72 19.28
CA VAL A 36 -55.80 2.16 20.49
C VAL A 36 -55.71 0.62 20.38
N SER A 37 -56.62 -0.04 19.64
CA SER A 37 -56.53 -1.47 19.37
C SER A 37 -55.36 -1.85 18.46
N ASP A 38 -55.02 -1.02 17.47
CA ASP A 38 -53.89 -1.28 16.55
C ASP A 38 -52.55 -1.02 17.26
N LEU A 39 -52.48 0.04 18.09
CA LEU A 39 -51.35 0.26 18.98
C LEU A 39 -51.21 -0.86 20.02
N THR A 40 -52.31 -1.34 20.61
CA THR A 40 -52.31 -2.51 21.50
C THR A 40 -51.93 -3.80 20.77
N ALA A 41 -52.30 -3.98 19.50
CA ALA A 41 -51.85 -5.12 18.68
C ALA A 41 -50.35 -5.04 18.39
N GLN A 42 -49.81 -3.86 18.08
CA GLN A 42 -48.36 -3.66 17.93
C GLN A 42 -47.62 -3.84 19.25
N ILE A 43 -48.14 -3.33 20.37
CA ILE A 43 -47.59 -3.55 21.72
C ILE A 43 -47.62 -5.02 22.10
N ASN A 44 -48.70 -5.75 21.80
CA ASN A 44 -48.80 -7.19 22.04
C ASN A 44 -47.86 -7.99 21.12
N SER A 45 -47.62 -7.54 19.88
CA SER A 45 -46.64 -8.12 18.97
C SER A 45 -45.19 -7.86 19.41
N LEU A 46 -44.89 -6.66 19.92
CA LEU A 46 -43.60 -6.34 20.54
C LEU A 46 -43.41 -7.08 21.86
N LEU A 47 -44.44 -7.21 22.70
CA LEU A 47 -44.41 -8.05 23.90
C LEU A 47 -44.18 -9.53 23.55
N ALA A 48 -44.89 -10.08 22.56
CA ALA A 48 -44.62 -11.43 22.06
C ALA A 48 -43.20 -11.58 21.49
N THR A 49 -42.66 -10.54 20.85
CA THR A 49 -41.27 -10.51 20.36
C THR A 49 -40.26 -10.41 21.52
N ILE A 50 -40.56 -9.62 22.55
CA ILE A 50 -39.75 -9.48 23.76
C ILE A 50 -39.78 -10.78 24.57
N THR A 51 -40.95 -11.42 24.73
CA THR A 51 -41.07 -12.76 25.34
C THR A 51 -40.40 -13.84 24.49
N SER A 52 -40.42 -13.74 23.15
CA SER A 52 -39.64 -14.60 22.24
C SER A 52 -38.13 -14.42 22.43
N LEU A 53 -37.66 -13.18 22.60
CA LEU A 53 -36.25 -12.88 22.87
C LEU A 53 -35.84 -13.22 24.31
N GLN A 54 -36.73 -13.07 25.30
CA GLN A 54 -36.50 -13.45 26.69
C GLN A 54 -36.52 -14.96 26.88
N THR A 55 -37.39 -15.71 26.18
CA THR A 55 -37.34 -17.18 26.16
C THR A 55 -36.10 -17.69 25.44
N LYS A 56 -35.66 -17.05 24.36
CA LYS A 56 -34.35 -17.33 23.72
C LYS A 56 -33.17 -17.00 24.65
N LEU A 57 -33.23 -15.90 25.40
CA LEU A 57 -32.17 -15.50 26.33
C LEU A 57 -32.10 -16.42 27.56
N ALA A 58 -33.26 -16.78 28.14
CA ALA A 58 -33.36 -17.75 29.23
C ALA A 58 -32.92 -19.16 28.80
N ALA A 59 -33.23 -19.57 27.56
CA ALA A 59 -32.72 -20.82 26.98
C ALA A 59 -31.19 -20.80 26.74
N VAL A 60 -30.56 -19.63 26.72
CA VAL A 60 -29.09 -19.45 26.57
C VAL A 60 -28.38 -19.24 27.92
N GLN A 61 -29.11 -18.89 28.99
CA GLN A 61 -28.56 -18.58 30.32
C GLN A 61 -29.39 -19.23 31.45
N GLY A 62 -29.54 -20.56 31.43
CA GLY A 62 -30.46 -21.25 32.35
C GLY A 62 -30.14 -22.70 32.79
N SER A 63 -29.04 -23.30 32.34
CA SER A 63 -28.51 -24.61 32.77
C SER A 63 -29.48 -25.83 32.73
N SER A 64 -29.34 -26.68 31.71
CA SER A 64 -28.80 -28.04 31.93
C SER A 64 -28.41 -28.72 30.61
N THR A 65 -27.55 -29.74 30.68
CA THR A 65 -27.26 -30.71 29.61
C THR A 65 -26.95 -30.13 28.23
N THR A 66 -25.88 -29.32 28.12
CA THR A 66 -25.02 -29.40 26.93
C THR A 66 -24.42 -30.80 26.87
N THR A 67 -25.02 -31.69 26.06
CA THR A 67 -24.40 -32.96 25.72
C THR A 67 -23.12 -32.68 24.95
N THR A 68 -21.97 -32.76 25.62
CA THR A 68 -20.66 -32.76 24.98
C THR A 68 -20.50 -34.05 24.19
N THR A 69 -21.05 -34.08 22.98
CA THR A 69 -20.65 -35.05 21.96
C THR A 69 -19.23 -34.71 21.53
N THR A 70 -18.26 -35.19 22.32
CA THR A 70 -16.88 -35.43 21.86
C THR A 70 -17.02 -36.32 20.62
N SER A 71 -16.95 -35.67 19.46
CA SER A 71 -17.17 -36.34 18.19
C SER A 71 -15.81 -36.83 17.76
N ASP A 72 -15.47 -38.03 18.22
CA ASP A 72 -14.10 -38.54 18.20
C ASP A 72 -13.68 -38.92 16.77
N TYR A 73 -13.23 -37.91 16.02
CA TYR A 73 -12.90 -38.00 14.61
C TYR A 73 -11.56 -38.72 14.42
N THR A 74 -11.60 -40.05 14.40
CA THR A 74 -10.46 -40.86 13.98
C THR A 74 -10.27 -40.77 12.46
N PHE A 75 -9.34 -39.92 12.02
CA PHE A 75 -8.94 -39.84 10.62
C PHE A 75 -8.04 -41.03 10.28
N SER A 76 -8.46 -41.82 9.29
CA SER A 76 -7.73 -43.02 8.86
C SER A 76 -7.03 -42.83 7.50
N SER A 77 -7.68 -42.11 6.60
CA SER A 77 -7.29 -42.01 5.18
C SER A 77 -6.50 -40.74 4.85
N ASP A 78 -5.58 -40.84 3.89
CA ASP A 78 -4.88 -39.68 3.32
C ASP A 78 -5.85 -38.79 2.51
N LEU A 79 -5.87 -37.48 2.78
CA LEU A 79 -6.79 -36.54 2.12
C LEU A 79 -6.04 -35.46 1.32
N SER A 80 -6.55 -35.16 0.12
CA SER A 80 -6.00 -34.15 -0.78
C SER A 80 -7.12 -33.44 -1.58
N VAL A 81 -6.78 -32.44 -2.39
CA VAL A 81 -7.78 -31.75 -3.24
C VAL A 81 -8.42 -32.74 -4.22
N GLY A 82 -9.75 -32.84 -4.16
CA GLY A 82 -10.53 -33.84 -4.90
C GLY A 82 -11.01 -35.02 -4.04
N SER A 83 -10.45 -35.26 -2.86
CA SER A 83 -10.98 -36.22 -1.89
C SER A 83 -12.44 -35.90 -1.52
N LYS A 84 -13.25 -36.93 -1.31
CA LYS A 84 -14.65 -36.82 -0.87
C LYS A 84 -14.97 -37.84 0.21
N GLY A 85 -15.94 -37.52 1.08
CA GLY A 85 -16.46 -38.44 2.10
C GLY A 85 -16.52 -37.86 3.51
N ALA A 86 -16.71 -38.74 4.50
CA ALA A 86 -16.89 -38.39 5.91
C ALA A 86 -15.63 -37.75 6.53
N ASP A 87 -14.44 -38.31 6.30
CA ASP A 87 -13.17 -37.74 6.78
C ASP A 87 -12.97 -36.29 6.30
N VAL A 88 -13.42 -35.94 5.09
CA VAL A 88 -13.35 -34.56 4.58
C VAL A 88 -14.34 -33.63 5.29
N MET A 89 -15.57 -34.10 5.52
CA MET A 89 -16.59 -33.37 6.28
C MET A 89 -16.12 -33.10 7.72
N ASN A 90 -15.57 -34.13 8.37
CA ASN A 90 -15.07 -34.07 9.74
C ASN A 90 -13.81 -33.20 9.85
N LEU A 91 -12.93 -33.24 8.85
CA LEU A 91 -11.78 -32.33 8.74
C LEU A 91 -12.24 -30.87 8.68
N GLN A 92 -13.27 -30.56 7.88
CA GLN A 92 -13.80 -29.19 7.79
C GLN A 92 -14.37 -28.72 9.14
N LYS A 93 -15.07 -29.58 9.89
CA LYS A 93 -15.53 -29.26 11.26
C LYS A 93 -14.35 -28.95 12.19
N VAL A 94 -13.31 -29.80 12.22
CA VAL A 94 -12.12 -29.61 13.05
C VAL A 94 -11.40 -28.30 12.71
N LEU A 95 -11.24 -28.00 11.43
CA LEU A 95 -10.67 -26.74 10.95
C LEU A 95 -11.51 -25.52 11.33
N ASN A 96 -12.84 -25.66 11.33
CA ASN A 96 -13.79 -24.62 11.71
C ASN A 96 -13.87 -24.35 13.23
N MET A 97 -13.30 -25.22 14.09
CA MET A 97 -13.24 -24.99 15.54
C MET A 97 -12.33 -23.81 15.96
N SER A 98 -11.44 -23.33 15.07
CA SER A 98 -10.56 -22.19 15.35
C SER A 98 -10.67 -21.12 14.25
N PRO A 99 -10.88 -19.83 14.59
CA PRO A 99 -10.99 -18.76 13.60
C PRO A 99 -9.79 -18.67 12.65
N ASP A 100 -8.59 -18.99 13.14
CA ASP A 100 -7.37 -19.00 12.32
C ASP A 100 -7.48 -19.99 11.15
N THR A 101 -7.99 -21.20 11.42
CA THR A 101 -8.03 -22.34 10.49
C THR A 101 -9.38 -22.51 9.78
N GLN A 102 -10.36 -21.64 10.05
CA GLN A 102 -11.69 -21.69 9.45
C GLN A 102 -11.63 -21.79 7.90
N VAL A 103 -12.48 -22.65 7.35
CA VAL A 103 -12.51 -23.01 5.92
C VAL A 103 -13.24 -21.95 5.10
N ALA A 104 -14.38 -21.45 5.59
CA ALA A 104 -15.13 -20.33 5.02
C ALA A 104 -15.97 -19.61 6.10
N SER A 105 -16.48 -18.41 5.79
CA SER A 105 -17.29 -17.60 6.71
C SER A 105 -18.72 -17.35 6.18
N GLY A 106 -19.62 -16.94 7.07
CA GLY A 106 -21.05 -16.76 6.75
C GLY A 106 -21.75 -18.09 6.41
N SER A 107 -22.81 -18.04 5.60
CA SER A 107 -23.55 -19.24 5.16
C SER A 107 -22.94 -19.89 3.90
N SER A 108 -21.61 -19.89 3.82
CA SER A 108 -20.85 -20.35 2.65
C SER A 108 -20.56 -21.86 2.73
N ALA A 109 -20.48 -22.53 1.58
CA ALA A 109 -20.08 -23.94 1.54
C ALA A 109 -18.68 -24.14 2.16
N GLY A 110 -18.62 -24.94 3.24
CA GLY A 110 -17.43 -25.17 4.06
C GLY A 110 -17.38 -24.35 5.36
N ALA A 111 -18.28 -23.38 5.58
CA ALA A 111 -18.32 -22.59 6.82
C ALA A 111 -18.84 -23.39 8.03
N PRO A 112 -18.72 -22.90 9.28
CA PRO A 112 -19.21 -23.61 10.45
C PRO A 112 -20.72 -23.93 10.36
N GLY A 113 -21.08 -25.21 10.42
CA GLY A 113 -22.47 -25.69 10.24
C GLY A 113 -22.91 -25.79 8.77
N TYR A 114 -22.03 -25.48 7.82
CA TYR A 114 -22.21 -25.58 6.37
C TYR A 114 -21.09 -26.41 5.73
N GLU A 115 -20.45 -27.30 6.49
CA GLU A 115 -19.36 -28.15 6.03
C GLU A 115 -19.74 -29.02 4.83
N THR A 116 -18.73 -29.39 4.03
CA THR A 116 -18.91 -30.18 2.81
C THR A 116 -18.10 -31.46 2.83
N SER A 117 -18.64 -32.51 2.20
CA SER A 117 -17.94 -33.79 1.99
C SER A 117 -16.97 -33.76 0.80
N THR A 118 -16.43 -32.59 0.41
CA THR A 118 -15.54 -32.42 -0.76
C THR A 118 -14.36 -31.50 -0.43
N PHE A 119 -13.14 -31.95 -0.71
CA PHE A 119 -11.91 -31.25 -0.36
C PHE A 119 -11.54 -30.26 -1.47
N GLY A 120 -11.92 -29.00 -1.29
CA GLY A 120 -11.70 -27.92 -2.25
C GLY A 120 -10.45 -27.07 -1.96
N PRO A 121 -10.20 -26.02 -2.76
CA PRO A 121 -9.12 -25.06 -2.52
C PRO A 121 -9.21 -24.36 -1.15
N ALA A 122 -10.42 -24.07 -0.68
CA ALA A 122 -10.67 -23.52 0.66
C ALA A 122 -10.21 -24.49 1.76
N THR A 123 -10.61 -25.76 1.66
CA THR A 123 -10.15 -26.84 2.55
C THR A 123 -8.61 -26.96 2.54
N LYS A 124 -7.98 -26.88 1.35
CA LYS A 124 -6.51 -26.89 1.24
C LYS A 124 -5.87 -25.71 1.98
N ALA A 125 -6.39 -24.50 1.81
CA ALA A 125 -5.87 -23.31 2.48
C ALA A 125 -5.98 -23.43 4.00
N ALA A 126 -7.13 -23.90 4.50
CA ALA A 126 -7.35 -24.18 5.92
C ALA A 126 -6.39 -25.24 6.48
N VAL A 127 -6.18 -26.36 5.76
CA VAL A 127 -5.19 -27.39 6.13
C VAL A 127 -3.77 -26.83 6.17
N ILE A 128 -3.36 -25.97 5.22
CA ILE A 128 -2.04 -25.32 5.24
C ILE A 128 -1.87 -24.46 6.51
N LYS A 129 -2.90 -23.72 6.92
CA LYS A 129 -2.87 -22.95 8.17
C LYS A 129 -2.79 -23.87 9.40
N PHE A 130 -3.60 -24.93 9.44
CA PHE A 130 -3.62 -25.90 10.55
C PHE A 130 -2.28 -26.63 10.69
N GLN A 131 -1.68 -27.06 9.59
CA GLN A 131 -0.35 -27.69 9.57
C GLN A 131 0.70 -26.73 10.15
N LYS A 132 0.77 -25.48 9.64
CA LYS A 132 1.68 -24.46 10.17
C LYS A 132 1.44 -24.13 11.65
N LYS A 133 0.18 -24.09 12.09
CA LYS A 133 -0.21 -23.84 13.50
C LYS A 133 0.22 -24.98 14.44
N ASN A 134 0.35 -26.20 13.94
CA ASN A 134 0.71 -27.40 14.72
C ASN A 134 2.09 -27.99 14.34
N GLY A 135 3.01 -27.18 13.80
CA GLY A 135 4.39 -27.59 13.53
C GLY A 135 4.59 -28.59 12.37
N VAL A 136 3.56 -28.88 11.57
CA VAL A 136 3.63 -29.80 10.42
C VAL A 136 3.87 -29.00 9.13
N SER A 137 4.65 -29.57 8.20
CA SER A 137 4.89 -28.98 6.87
C SER A 137 3.58 -28.65 6.14
N GLY A 138 3.36 -27.35 5.87
CA GLY A 138 2.13 -26.80 5.29
C GLY A 138 1.92 -27.10 3.81
N THR A 139 1.75 -28.37 3.46
CA THR A 139 1.55 -28.88 2.09
C THR A 139 0.10 -28.76 1.59
N GLY A 140 -0.86 -28.73 2.52
CA GLY A 140 -2.29 -28.86 2.21
C GLY A 140 -2.72 -30.30 1.91
N TYR A 141 -1.91 -31.29 2.28
CA TYR A 141 -2.15 -32.72 2.14
C TYR A 141 -2.18 -33.38 3.52
N VAL A 142 -3.26 -34.10 3.86
CA VAL A 142 -3.47 -34.69 5.20
C VAL A 142 -2.86 -36.09 5.26
N GLY A 143 -1.54 -36.15 5.21
CA GLY A 143 -0.76 -37.38 5.37
C GLY A 143 -0.66 -37.84 6.83
N PRO A 144 0.04 -38.96 7.10
CA PRO A 144 0.13 -39.57 8.43
C PRO A 144 0.52 -38.61 9.56
N LEU A 145 1.47 -37.70 9.32
CA LEU A 145 1.88 -36.67 10.30
C LEU A 145 0.74 -35.71 10.67
N THR A 146 -0.10 -35.32 9.69
CA THR A 146 -1.24 -34.44 9.96
C THR A 146 -2.37 -35.21 10.64
N ARG A 147 -2.56 -36.50 10.34
CA ARG A 147 -3.51 -37.36 11.05
C ARG A 147 -3.10 -37.67 12.48
N GLY A 148 -1.80 -37.82 12.75
CA GLY A 148 -1.29 -37.95 14.12
C GLY A 148 -1.72 -36.78 15.00
N VAL A 149 -1.61 -35.55 14.50
CA VAL A 149 -2.09 -34.33 15.17
C VAL A 149 -3.62 -34.28 15.29
N LEU A 150 -4.35 -34.59 14.21
CA LEU A 150 -5.82 -34.56 14.22
C LEU A 150 -6.41 -35.61 15.18
N ASN A 151 -5.82 -36.80 15.27
CA ASN A 151 -6.28 -37.89 16.13
C ASN A 151 -5.86 -37.68 17.59
N SER A 152 -4.69 -37.07 17.87
CA SER A 152 -4.28 -36.77 19.25
C SER A 152 -5.09 -35.64 19.89
N MET A 153 -5.69 -34.76 19.08
CA MET A 153 -6.72 -33.80 19.52
C MET A 153 -8.06 -34.47 19.92
N SER A 154 -8.18 -35.79 19.75
CA SER A 154 -9.44 -36.54 19.85
C SER A 154 -9.44 -37.67 20.89
N SER A 155 -8.39 -37.79 21.74
CA SER A 155 -8.22 -38.97 22.60
C SER A 155 -7.86 -38.64 24.06
N THR A 156 -8.88 -38.45 24.91
CA THR A 156 -8.72 -38.39 26.38
C THR A 156 -9.92 -39.05 27.07
N SER A 157 -9.65 -39.95 28.04
CA SER A 157 -10.58 -40.61 28.98
C SER A 157 -11.38 -41.84 28.49
N SER A 158 -10.86 -43.03 28.82
CA SER A 158 -11.60 -44.28 29.14
C SER A 158 -10.62 -45.32 29.70
N SER A 159 -10.95 -46.24 30.60
CA SER A 159 -12.08 -46.35 31.56
C SER A 159 -11.76 -47.51 32.53
N THR A 160 -12.06 -47.40 33.83
CA THR A 160 -11.90 -48.52 34.79
C THR A 160 -13.02 -48.56 35.82
N SER A 161 -13.53 -49.77 36.09
CA SER A 161 -14.62 -50.03 37.04
C SER A 161 -14.16 -50.07 38.50
N THR A 162 -15.09 -49.84 39.43
CA THR A 162 -14.83 -49.86 40.88
C THR A 162 -15.17 -51.22 41.49
N THR A 163 -14.18 -51.93 42.04
CA THR A 163 -14.42 -52.97 43.06
C THR A 163 -13.30 -52.98 44.12
N THR A 164 -13.72 -52.76 45.36
CA THR A 164 -13.15 -53.14 46.67
C THR A 164 -11.91 -54.05 46.70
N THR A 165 -10.88 -53.73 47.52
CA THR A 165 -10.45 -54.51 48.71
C THR A 165 -9.18 -53.95 49.40
N THR A 166 -9.23 -53.88 50.74
CA THR A 166 -8.16 -53.78 51.78
C THR A 166 -6.88 -52.98 51.53
N THR A 167 -6.72 -51.92 52.34
CA THR A 167 -5.48 -51.16 52.54
C THR A 167 -4.47 -51.88 53.46
N THR A 168 -3.19 -51.88 53.11
CA THR A 168 -2.07 -52.01 54.06
C THR A 168 -1.04 -50.91 53.81
N THR A 169 -0.80 -50.06 54.81
CA THR A 169 0.05 -48.87 54.70
C THR A 169 1.49 -49.12 55.11
N THR A 170 2.44 -48.69 54.27
CA THR A 170 3.82 -48.38 54.66
C THR A 170 4.19 -46.99 54.11
N THR A 171 5.02 -46.24 54.85
CA THR A 171 5.23 -44.81 54.62
C THR A 171 6.69 -44.46 54.39
N SER A 172 6.98 -43.69 53.34
CA SER A 172 8.28 -43.03 53.11
C SER A 172 8.08 -41.57 52.72
N SER A 173 8.92 -40.67 53.24
CA SER A 173 8.81 -39.21 53.07
C SER A 173 9.50 -38.68 51.79
N VAL A 174 9.14 -37.45 51.40
CA VAL A 174 9.75 -36.73 50.28
C VAL A 174 11.24 -36.45 50.59
N PRO A 175 12.20 -36.83 49.71
CA PRO A 175 13.61 -36.54 49.91
C PRO A 175 13.89 -35.05 50.10
N GLY A 176 14.73 -34.72 51.09
CA GLY A 176 15.09 -33.35 51.48
C GLY A 176 14.19 -32.73 52.57
N CYS A 177 12.99 -33.26 52.82
CA CYS A 177 12.13 -32.78 53.90
C CYS A 177 12.57 -33.32 55.27
N THR A 178 12.93 -32.44 56.21
CA THR A 178 13.21 -32.76 57.62
C THR A 178 12.00 -32.58 58.55
N GLY A 179 10.85 -32.15 58.00
CA GLY A 179 9.61 -31.94 58.73
C GLY A 179 8.39 -31.93 57.80
N THR A 180 7.19 -31.87 58.38
CA THR A 180 5.90 -31.94 57.67
C THR A 180 5.37 -30.60 57.16
N THR A 181 6.06 -29.50 57.44
CA THR A 181 5.72 -28.14 56.99
C THR A 181 6.88 -27.52 56.21
N GLY A 182 6.54 -26.72 55.18
CA GLY A 182 7.51 -26.16 54.24
C GLY A 182 7.57 -26.92 52.91
N PHE A 183 8.63 -26.66 52.13
CA PHE A 183 8.89 -27.27 50.83
C PHE A 183 10.26 -27.95 50.86
N SER A 184 10.43 -29.05 50.12
CA SER A 184 11.73 -29.73 50.01
C SER A 184 12.75 -28.78 49.36
N PRO A 185 13.91 -28.51 50.00
CA PRO A 185 14.95 -27.65 49.44
C PRO A 185 15.65 -28.26 48.21
N THR A 186 15.43 -29.55 47.91
CA THR A 186 16.02 -30.24 46.75
C THR A 186 15.03 -30.51 45.61
N THR A 187 13.72 -30.51 45.85
CA THR A 187 12.70 -30.81 44.82
C THR A 187 11.62 -29.73 44.64
N GLY A 188 11.56 -28.73 45.52
CA GLY A 188 10.60 -27.62 45.43
C GLY A 188 9.13 -28.00 45.63
N GLN A 189 8.80 -29.26 45.93
CA GLN A 189 7.45 -29.69 46.30
C GLN A 189 7.19 -29.47 47.80
N ALA A 190 5.93 -29.22 48.16
CA ALA A 190 5.53 -29.09 49.56
C ALA A 190 5.77 -30.41 50.31
N CYS A 191 6.30 -30.35 51.54
CA CYS A 191 6.52 -31.54 52.36
C CYS A 191 5.21 -32.22 52.82
N SER A 192 4.06 -31.58 52.58
CA SER A 192 2.71 -32.14 52.70
C SER A 192 2.17 -32.80 51.41
N GLY A 193 2.89 -32.67 50.28
CA GLY A 193 2.47 -33.17 48.98
C GLY A 193 2.86 -34.63 48.77
N SER A 194 1.95 -35.56 49.08
CA SER A 194 2.10 -36.97 48.68
C SER A 194 1.63 -37.15 47.23
N THR A 195 2.55 -37.16 46.27
CA THR A 195 2.28 -37.60 44.89
C THR A 195 2.55 -39.10 44.74
N THR A 196 1.51 -39.89 44.49
CA THR A 196 1.61 -41.34 44.28
C THR A 196 2.16 -41.66 42.89
N THR A 197 3.47 -41.86 42.77
CA THR A 197 4.09 -42.29 41.51
C THR A 197 3.86 -43.79 41.30
N THR A 198 2.76 -44.16 40.60
CA THR A 198 2.50 -45.55 40.23
C THR A 198 3.41 -46.00 39.09
N THR A 199 4.61 -46.47 39.42
CA THR A 199 5.42 -47.29 38.50
C THR A 199 4.77 -48.66 38.34
N THR A 200 3.91 -48.82 37.33
CA THR A 200 3.38 -50.12 36.92
C THR A 200 4.50 -50.93 36.26
N THR A 201 5.29 -51.63 37.05
CA THR A 201 6.20 -52.65 36.51
C THR A 201 5.36 -53.73 35.83
N ALA A 202 5.67 -54.03 34.57
CA ALA A 202 5.12 -55.19 33.89
C ALA A 202 5.42 -56.47 34.71
N PRO A 203 4.55 -57.49 34.67
CA PRO A 203 4.83 -58.74 35.35
C PRO A 203 6.15 -59.33 34.83
N SER A 204 7.05 -59.65 35.76
CA SER A 204 8.29 -60.38 35.45
C SER A 204 7.94 -61.80 35.04
N GLY A 205 8.44 -62.25 33.89
CA GLY A 205 8.32 -63.65 33.48
C GLY A 205 9.06 -64.56 34.47
N THR A 206 8.47 -65.71 34.77
CA THR A 206 8.98 -66.68 35.74
C THR A 206 9.90 -67.74 35.11
N GLY A 207 9.90 -67.85 33.77
CA GLY A 207 10.69 -68.83 33.03
C GLY A 207 11.30 -68.31 31.73
N LEU A 208 12.51 -68.80 31.43
CA LEU A 208 13.26 -68.52 30.20
C LEU A 208 13.78 -69.84 29.64
N THR A 209 13.45 -70.16 28.38
CA THR A 209 14.00 -71.35 27.71
C THR A 209 15.20 -70.96 26.83
N VAL A 210 16.28 -71.73 26.93
CA VAL A 210 17.52 -71.56 26.16
C VAL A 210 17.66 -72.74 25.19
N SER A 211 17.85 -72.44 23.90
CA SER A 211 18.04 -73.47 22.86
C SER A 211 19.18 -73.12 21.91
N SER A 212 19.70 -74.16 21.24
CA SER A 212 20.72 -74.05 20.19
C SER A 212 20.01 -73.96 18.82
N PRO A 213 20.01 -72.79 18.14
CA PRO A 213 19.56 -72.66 16.77
C PRO A 213 20.63 -73.20 15.80
N VAL A 214 20.41 -73.00 14.49
CA VAL A 214 21.43 -73.25 13.47
C VAL A 214 22.68 -72.40 13.79
N GLN A 215 23.77 -73.09 14.11
CA GLN A 215 25.05 -72.48 14.45
C GLN A 215 25.71 -71.82 13.21
N PRO A 216 26.65 -70.89 13.40
CA PRO A 216 27.48 -70.38 12.31
C PRO A 216 28.19 -71.51 11.56
N ALA A 217 28.46 -71.30 10.26
CA ALA A 217 29.29 -72.23 9.51
C ALA A 217 30.72 -72.27 10.07
N VAL A 218 31.35 -73.43 10.03
CA VAL A 218 32.78 -73.59 10.30
C VAL A 218 33.57 -73.06 9.11
N THR A 219 34.36 -72.04 9.35
CA THR A 219 35.17 -71.31 8.38
C THR A 219 36.51 -70.91 9.03
N ILE A 220 37.10 -69.79 8.60
CA ILE A 220 38.26 -69.16 9.21
C ILE A 220 37.83 -67.98 10.10
N ALA A 221 38.65 -67.68 11.11
CA ALA A 221 38.62 -66.43 11.86
C ALA A 221 39.84 -65.59 11.44
N PRO A 222 39.70 -64.66 10.49
CA PRO A 222 40.83 -63.93 9.96
C PRO A 222 41.38 -62.90 10.94
N TYR A 223 42.62 -62.52 10.69
CA TYR A 223 43.30 -61.51 11.46
C TYR A 223 42.66 -60.12 11.35
N LYS A 224 42.62 -59.36 12.45
CA LYS A 224 41.92 -58.07 12.58
C LYS A 224 40.41 -58.10 12.30
N ALA A 225 39.80 -59.27 12.08
CA ALA A 225 38.37 -59.39 11.88
C ALA A 225 37.60 -59.05 13.17
N SER A 226 36.68 -58.10 13.07
CA SER A 226 35.72 -57.84 14.14
C SER A 226 34.48 -58.72 13.97
N ARG A 227 33.77 -59.00 15.07
CA ARG A 227 32.45 -59.64 15.09
C ARG A 227 32.38 -61.00 14.37
N VAL A 228 33.46 -61.78 14.34
CA VAL A 228 33.49 -63.15 13.78
C VAL A 228 32.53 -64.05 14.56
N PRO A 229 31.49 -64.63 13.93
CA PRO A 229 30.46 -65.37 14.66
C PRO A 229 30.93 -66.78 15.03
N PHE A 230 30.91 -67.12 16.33
CA PHE A 230 31.23 -68.47 16.80
C PHE A 230 29.97 -69.23 17.20
N THR A 231 29.11 -68.65 18.05
CA THR A 231 27.97 -69.36 18.65
C THR A 231 26.70 -68.56 18.57
N LYS A 232 25.61 -69.18 18.17
CA LYS A 232 24.26 -68.63 18.29
C LYS A 232 23.51 -69.32 19.43
N ILE A 233 22.65 -68.57 20.12
CA ILE A 233 21.67 -69.10 21.08
C ILE A 233 20.32 -68.44 20.82
N THR A 234 19.24 -69.13 21.15
CA THR A 234 17.90 -68.55 21.16
C THR A 234 17.36 -68.57 22.58
N LEU A 235 16.88 -67.41 23.04
CA LEU A 235 16.29 -67.18 24.36
C LEU A 235 14.81 -66.86 24.15
N THR A 236 13.92 -67.62 24.79
CA THR A 236 12.46 -67.40 24.70
C THR A 236 11.88 -67.20 26.10
N ALA A 237 11.18 -66.09 26.31
CA ALA A 237 10.47 -65.84 27.56
C ALA A 237 9.10 -66.54 27.58
N GLY A 238 8.65 -66.94 28.77
CA GLY A 238 7.28 -67.38 28.98
C GLY A 238 6.24 -66.31 28.61
N SER A 239 4.99 -66.71 28.37
CA SER A 239 3.88 -65.80 28.07
C SER A 239 3.34 -65.06 29.29
N ASP A 240 3.82 -65.40 30.49
CA ASP A 240 3.45 -64.88 31.79
C ASP A 240 4.06 -63.50 32.10
N GLY A 241 5.21 -63.16 31.51
CA GLY A 241 5.85 -61.87 31.73
C GLY A 241 7.15 -61.66 30.95
N ASP A 242 7.63 -60.41 30.95
CA ASP A 242 8.88 -60.03 30.30
C ASP A 242 10.07 -60.49 31.15
N VAL A 243 11.13 -61.01 30.53
CA VAL A 243 12.31 -61.53 31.24
C VAL A 243 13.54 -60.66 30.96
N THR A 244 14.11 -60.08 32.01
CA THR A 244 15.41 -59.41 31.94
C THR A 244 16.54 -60.42 32.07
N VAL A 245 17.43 -60.46 31.08
CA VAL A 245 18.71 -61.18 31.11
C VAL A 245 19.81 -60.17 31.40
N ASN A 246 20.48 -60.34 32.54
CA ASN A 246 21.50 -59.42 33.03
C ASN A 246 22.84 -59.59 32.31
N SER A 247 23.22 -60.84 32.02
CA SER A 247 24.44 -61.19 31.26
C SER A 247 24.45 -62.67 30.82
N LEU A 248 25.38 -63.01 29.93
CA LEU A 248 25.68 -64.38 29.49
C LEU A 248 27.11 -64.75 29.88
N THR A 249 27.31 -65.92 30.48
CA THR A 249 28.67 -66.45 30.75
C THR A 249 29.13 -67.27 29.56
N VAL A 250 30.27 -66.88 28.98
CA VAL A 250 30.89 -67.52 27.82
C VAL A 250 32.27 -68.04 28.21
N GLN A 251 32.57 -69.27 27.80
CA GLN A 251 33.88 -69.91 27.94
C GLN A 251 34.50 -70.16 26.56
N ARG A 252 35.81 -69.91 26.41
CA ARG A 252 36.55 -70.40 25.23
C ARG A 252 36.82 -71.89 25.37
N THR A 253 36.59 -72.61 24.29
CA THR A 253 36.88 -74.03 24.12
C THR A 253 37.70 -74.24 22.83
N GLY A 254 38.09 -75.49 22.54
CA GLY A 254 38.98 -75.79 21.41
C GLY A 254 40.47 -75.53 21.70
N LEU A 255 41.31 -75.77 20.69
CA LEU A 255 42.78 -75.82 20.75
C LEU A 255 43.45 -74.47 20.44
N ALA A 256 42.80 -73.36 20.80
CA ALA A 256 43.32 -72.01 20.64
C ALA A 256 43.75 -71.38 21.98
N THR A 257 44.58 -70.35 21.92
CA THR A 257 44.87 -69.49 23.08
C THR A 257 43.77 -68.42 23.25
N ASP A 258 43.65 -67.88 24.46
CA ASP A 258 42.77 -66.73 24.72
C ASP A 258 43.25 -65.48 23.94
N ALA A 259 44.56 -65.35 23.77
CA ALA A 259 45.22 -64.23 23.07
C ALA A 259 45.05 -64.23 21.54
N ALA A 260 44.37 -65.23 20.96
CA ALA A 260 43.88 -65.13 19.59
C ALA A 260 42.77 -64.06 19.43
N PHE A 261 42.11 -63.68 20.54
CA PHE A 261 41.04 -62.70 20.60
C PHE A 261 41.48 -61.40 21.27
N ALA A 262 41.30 -60.26 20.58
CA ALA A 262 41.38 -58.94 21.23
C ALA A 262 40.22 -58.73 22.22
N SER A 263 39.03 -59.25 21.90
CA SER A 263 37.86 -59.27 22.80
C SER A 263 36.73 -60.14 22.26
N ILE A 264 35.77 -60.46 23.12
CA ILE A 264 34.51 -61.13 22.79
C ILE A 264 33.35 -60.14 22.96
N VAL A 265 32.35 -60.25 22.09
CA VAL A 265 31.13 -59.43 22.08
C VAL A 265 29.89 -60.31 21.99
N LEU A 266 28.79 -59.81 22.57
CA LEU A 266 27.44 -60.33 22.34
C LEU A 266 26.77 -59.46 21.28
N LEU A 267 26.20 -60.09 20.26
CA LEU A 267 25.44 -59.44 19.20
C LEU A 267 23.97 -59.86 19.26
N ASP A 268 23.09 -58.93 18.90
CA ASP A 268 21.66 -59.17 18.76
C ASP A 268 21.30 -59.86 17.42
N GLU A 269 20.01 -60.07 17.21
CA GLU A 269 19.42 -60.62 16.00
C GLU A 269 19.69 -59.80 14.72
N ASN A 270 20.07 -58.53 14.85
CA ASN A 270 20.44 -57.61 13.76
C ASN A 270 21.97 -57.44 13.61
N GLY A 271 22.77 -58.11 14.44
CA GLY A 271 24.23 -57.96 14.49
C GLY A 271 24.73 -56.74 15.28
N LEU A 272 23.86 -55.99 15.96
CA LEU A 272 24.20 -54.88 16.86
C LEU A 272 24.82 -55.40 18.17
N GLN A 273 25.79 -54.68 18.73
CA GLN A 273 26.49 -55.10 19.95
C GLN A 273 25.65 -54.82 21.21
N ILE A 274 25.31 -55.87 21.96
CA ILE A 274 24.71 -55.76 23.29
C ILE A 274 25.83 -55.54 24.31
N GLY A 275 25.79 -54.38 24.98
CA GLY A 275 26.74 -53.99 26.02
C GLY A 275 28.18 -53.76 25.56
N THR A 276 29.13 -54.07 26.44
CA THR A 276 30.58 -53.85 26.26
C THR A 276 31.35 -55.13 25.91
N SER A 277 32.39 -54.99 25.09
CA SER A 277 33.34 -56.06 24.74
C SER A 277 34.22 -56.44 25.94
N LYS A 278 34.52 -57.73 26.10
CA LYS A 278 35.33 -58.24 27.24
C LYS A 278 36.47 -59.16 26.77
N THR A 279 37.53 -59.26 27.57
CA THR A 279 38.56 -60.31 27.46
C THR A 279 38.19 -61.52 28.32
N PHE A 280 38.93 -62.62 28.18
CA PHE A 280 38.82 -63.78 29.08
C PHE A 280 39.60 -63.57 30.39
N ASN A 281 39.11 -64.22 31.46
CA ASN A 281 39.85 -64.41 32.69
C ASN A 281 40.68 -65.72 32.65
N SER A 282 41.45 -66.00 33.71
CA SER A 282 42.31 -67.19 33.81
C SER A 282 41.59 -68.55 33.76
N ASN A 283 40.25 -68.58 33.81
CA ASN A 283 39.45 -69.79 33.62
C ASN A 283 38.96 -69.95 32.17
N HIS A 284 39.49 -69.13 31.25
CA HIS A 284 39.02 -68.96 29.87
C HIS A 284 37.56 -68.49 29.77
N GLN A 285 37.06 -67.79 30.79
CA GLN A 285 35.65 -67.37 30.91
C GLN A 285 35.50 -65.85 30.88
N THR A 286 34.34 -65.38 30.44
CA THR A 286 33.96 -63.96 30.45
C THR A 286 32.43 -63.80 30.54
N THR A 287 31.95 -62.63 30.95
CA THR A 287 30.52 -62.31 31.09
C THR A 287 30.12 -61.16 30.17
N LEU A 288 29.21 -61.44 29.24
CA LEU A 288 28.85 -60.56 28.12
C LEU A 288 27.44 -60.03 28.24
N GLY A 289 27.21 -58.87 27.62
CA GLY A 289 25.94 -58.15 27.63
C GLY A 289 25.78 -57.25 28.85
N ASP A 290 25.09 -56.14 28.62
CA ASP A 290 24.45 -55.34 29.67
C ASP A 290 22.97 -55.79 29.73
N PRO A 291 22.19 -55.49 30.80
CA PRO A 291 20.85 -56.02 30.97
C PRO A 291 19.90 -55.73 29.80
N PHE A 292 19.32 -56.79 29.21
CA PHE A 292 18.39 -56.71 28.09
C PHE A 292 17.13 -57.53 28.35
N VAL A 293 16.01 -57.13 27.74
CA VAL A 293 14.72 -57.82 27.86
C VAL A 293 14.51 -58.80 26.71
N VAL A 294 13.92 -59.95 27.04
CA VAL A 294 13.20 -60.84 26.14
C VAL A 294 11.72 -60.72 26.50
N SER A 295 10.90 -60.13 25.63
CA SER A 295 9.50 -59.86 25.94
C SER A 295 8.65 -61.14 25.96
N ARG A 296 7.57 -61.11 26.73
CA ARG A 296 6.71 -62.28 27.01
C ARG A 296 6.27 -63.02 25.75
N GLY A 297 6.47 -64.33 25.72
CA GLY A 297 6.10 -65.21 24.60
C GLY A 297 6.88 -64.97 23.30
N THR A 298 7.96 -64.17 23.33
CA THR A 298 8.83 -63.91 22.17
C THR A 298 10.20 -64.58 22.31
N SER A 299 10.85 -64.83 21.18
CA SER A 299 12.20 -65.37 21.10
C SER A 299 13.18 -64.34 20.56
N ARG A 300 14.38 -64.24 21.16
CA ARG A 300 15.52 -63.46 20.63
C ARG A 300 16.68 -64.39 20.33
N THR A 301 17.27 -64.25 19.15
CA THR A 301 18.42 -65.08 18.71
C THR A 301 19.68 -64.23 18.71
N LEU A 302 20.60 -64.56 19.61
CA LEU A 302 21.80 -63.79 19.87
C LEU A 302 23.04 -64.52 19.32
N THR A 303 24.06 -63.75 18.93
CA THR A 303 25.32 -64.30 18.43
C THR A 303 26.48 -63.88 19.32
N VAL A 304 27.16 -64.85 19.94
CA VAL A 304 28.47 -64.66 20.58
C VAL A 304 29.54 -64.66 19.50
N ALA A 305 30.29 -63.56 19.43
CA ALA A 305 31.26 -63.30 18.37
C ALA A 305 32.60 -62.82 18.94
N GLY A 306 33.69 -63.18 18.25
CA GLY A 306 35.05 -62.76 18.57
C GLY A 306 35.51 -61.58 17.73
N ASN A 307 36.18 -60.62 18.36
CA ASN A 307 37.08 -59.69 17.69
C ASN A 307 38.48 -60.31 17.76
N MET A 308 39.05 -60.63 16.61
CA MET A 308 40.36 -61.27 16.51
C MET A 308 41.48 -60.25 16.80
N GLU A 309 42.65 -60.74 17.22
CA GLU A 309 43.79 -59.90 17.56
C GLU A 309 44.35 -59.10 16.34
N THR A 310 45.21 -58.12 16.62
CA THR A 310 45.58 -57.00 15.74
C THR A 310 47.06 -56.95 15.31
N SER A 311 47.98 -57.66 15.99
CA SER A 311 49.37 -57.91 15.56
C SER A 311 49.72 -59.43 15.51
N ALA A 312 49.93 -59.98 14.31
CA ALA A 312 50.02 -61.44 14.07
C ALA A 312 51.01 -62.14 15.02
N GLY A 313 50.56 -63.22 15.66
CA GLY A 313 51.14 -63.78 16.88
C GLY A 313 51.56 -65.24 16.80
N GLY A 314 51.44 -65.89 15.64
CA GLY A 314 51.67 -67.33 15.48
C GLY A 314 50.46 -68.16 15.91
N TYR A 315 49.27 -67.58 15.84
CA TYR A 315 48.01 -68.26 16.17
C TYR A 315 47.39 -68.97 14.95
N GLY A 316 47.94 -68.78 13.75
CA GLY A 316 47.45 -69.40 12.52
C GLY A 316 47.33 -70.92 12.60
N GLY A 317 46.15 -71.45 12.24
CA GLY A 317 45.83 -72.88 12.29
C GLY A 317 45.26 -73.37 13.62
N GLN A 318 45.22 -72.55 14.68
CA GLN A 318 44.52 -72.89 15.92
C GLN A 318 42.99 -72.90 15.69
N VAL A 319 42.27 -73.83 16.32
CA VAL A 319 40.81 -73.92 16.22
C VAL A 319 40.17 -73.46 17.52
N ALA A 320 39.45 -72.34 17.46
CA ALA A 320 38.76 -71.75 18.60
C ALA A 320 37.26 -72.01 18.54
N SER A 321 36.67 -72.40 19.65
CA SER A 321 35.22 -72.42 19.85
C SER A 321 34.85 -71.52 21.02
N LEU A 322 33.65 -70.94 20.96
CA LEU A 322 33.03 -70.28 22.10
C LEU A 322 31.88 -71.16 22.60
N THR A 323 31.66 -71.16 23.90
CA THR A 323 30.64 -71.98 24.56
C THR A 323 29.87 -71.12 25.54
N VAL A 324 28.56 -70.99 25.37
CA VAL A 324 27.68 -70.37 26.37
C VAL A 324 27.46 -71.37 27.50
N VAL A 325 27.95 -71.04 28.69
CA VAL A 325 27.92 -71.91 29.88
C VAL A 325 26.93 -71.46 30.94
N GLY A 326 26.36 -70.25 30.83
CA GLY A 326 25.36 -69.75 31.77
C GLY A 326 24.60 -68.53 31.27
N VAL A 327 23.39 -68.33 31.81
CA VAL A 327 22.54 -67.15 31.61
C VAL A 327 22.21 -66.58 32.98
N ASN A 328 22.49 -65.29 33.20
CA ASN A 328 22.20 -64.58 34.44
C ASN A 328 20.85 -63.86 34.31
N THR A 329 19.84 -64.34 35.03
CA THR A 329 18.49 -63.74 35.10
C THR A 329 17.83 -64.17 36.42
N SER A 330 16.80 -63.44 36.85
CA SER A 330 15.92 -63.82 37.97
C SER A 330 14.84 -64.84 37.59
N ALA A 331 14.63 -65.10 36.29
CA ALA A 331 13.70 -66.11 35.80
C ALA A 331 14.31 -67.53 35.84
N THR A 332 13.45 -68.56 35.89
CA THR A 332 13.87 -69.96 35.86
C THR A 332 14.45 -70.30 34.48
N VAL A 333 15.78 -70.43 34.39
CA VAL A 333 16.46 -70.85 33.16
C VAL A 333 16.25 -72.34 32.93
N SER A 334 15.80 -72.71 31.73
CA SER A 334 15.52 -74.10 31.34
C SER A 334 16.01 -74.36 29.91
N GLY A 335 16.18 -75.63 29.53
CA GLY A 335 16.70 -76.03 28.22
C GLY A 335 18.17 -76.45 28.24
N SER A 336 18.84 -76.38 27.10
CA SER A 336 20.13 -77.04 26.88
C SER A 336 21.30 -76.07 27.08
N LEU A 337 21.98 -76.15 28.23
CA LEU A 337 23.30 -75.57 28.46
C LEU A 337 24.28 -76.67 28.90
N PRO A 338 25.57 -76.58 28.53
CA PRO A 338 26.19 -75.54 27.72
C PRO A 338 25.90 -75.66 26.21
N ILE A 339 25.99 -74.55 25.47
CA ILE A 339 25.89 -74.52 23.99
C ILE A 339 27.25 -74.14 23.41
N THR A 340 27.88 -75.06 22.69
CA THR A 340 29.11 -74.79 21.90
C THR A 340 28.73 -74.57 20.44
N GLY A 341 29.26 -73.49 19.84
CA GLY A 341 29.07 -73.19 18.42
C GLY A 341 30.17 -73.75 17.50
N ALA A 342 30.45 -73.03 16.42
CA ALA A 342 31.48 -73.37 15.45
C ALA A 342 32.89 -73.36 16.05
N GLY A 343 33.74 -74.26 15.56
CA GLY A 343 35.19 -74.21 15.72
C GLY A 343 35.83 -73.45 14.56
N GLN A 344 36.01 -72.14 14.68
CA GLN A 344 36.63 -71.34 13.61
C GLN A 344 38.16 -71.50 13.65
N THR A 345 38.78 -71.66 12.48
CA THR A 345 40.24 -71.80 12.36
C THR A 345 40.88 -70.41 12.22
N VAL A 346 41.74 -70.02 13.16
CA VAL A 346 42.44 -68.73 13.14
C VAL A 346 43.32 -68.64 11.88
N ASN A 347 43.21 -67.54 11.14
CA ASN A 347 43.96 -67.32 9.90
C ASN A 347 44.72 -65.98 9.93
N GLU A 348 46.04 -66.03 9.76
CA GLU A 348 46.93 -64.86 9.78
C GLU A 348 47.34 -64.38 8.38
N THR A 349 46.82 -65.00 7.29
CA THR A 349 47.26 -64.76 5.91
C THR A 349 46.25 -63.97 5.05
N LEU A 350 44.97 -63.90 5.44
CA LEU A 350 43.94 -63.18 4.72
C LEU A 350 43.93 -61.69 5.11
N THR A 351 44.28 -60.82 4.16
CA THR A 351 44.14 -59.37 4.31
C THR A 351 42.69 -58.94 4.10
N LEU A 352 42.09 -58.33 5.13
CA LEU A 352 40.79 -57.66 5.06
C LEU A 352 40.94 -56.19 4.63
N GLY A 353 39.82 -55.58 4.22
CA GLY A 353 39.69 -54.13 4.05
C GLY A 353 39.92 -53.35 5.33
N THR A 354 40.05 -52.02 5.18
CA THR A 354 40.24 -51.08 6.28
C THR A 354 39.20 -49.97 6.25
N ALA A 355 38.88 -49.43 7.42
CA ALA A 355 38.05 -48.24 7.58
C ALA A 355 38.84 -47.22 8.42
N THR A 356 39.26 -46.12 7.80
CA THR A 356 40.01 -45.04 8.46
C THR A 356 39.05 -43.94 8.89
N LEU A 357 39.22 -43.42 10.10
CA LEU A 357 38.31 -42.47 10.74
C LEU A 357 38.94 -41.10 10.93
N TYR A 358 38.18 -40.07 10.57
CA TYR A 358 38.54 -38.65 10.64
C TYR A 358 37.46 -37.88 11.42
N VAL A 359 37.81 -36.71 11.95
CA VAL A 359 36.81 -35.75 12.45
C VAL A 359 35.99 -35.24 11.26
N SER A 360 34.66 -35.16 11.41
CA SER A 360 33.79 -34.60 10.36
C SER A 360 33.86 -33.07 10.35
N GLN A 361 33.63 -32.46 9.18
CA GLN A 361 33.38 -31.02 9.06
C GLN A 361 32.07 -30.57 9.76
N TYR A 362 31.22 -31.52 10.19
CA TYR A 362 29.99 -31.25 10.94
C TYR A 362 30.14 -31.38 12.46
N ASP A 363 31.33 -31.73 12.95
CA ASP A 363 31.67 -31.64 14.37
C ASP A 363 31.87 -30.17 14.77
N PRO A 364 31.46 -29.72 15.98
CA PRO A 364 31.69 -28.35 16.44
C PRO A 364 33.16 -27.94 16.62
N ALA A 365 34.10 -28.90 16.66
CA ALA A 365 35.55 -28.73 16.84
C ALA A 365 35.98 -27.92 18.09
N SER A 366 35.04 -27.62 18.98
CA SER A 366 35.15 -26.68 20.10
C SER A 366 33.96 -26.85 21.04
N ASN A 367 34.10 -26.44 22.31
CA ASN A 367 32.97 -26.45 23.24
C ASN A 367 31.99 -25.32 22.92
N LEU A 368 30.69 -25.59 23.06
CA LEU A 368 29.61 -24.63 22.81
C LEU A 368 28.84 -24.30 24.09
N THR A 369 28.19 -23.15 24.10
CA THR A 369 27.06 -22.88 25.00
C THR A 369 25.79 -22.76 24.15
N LYS A 370 24.71 -23.42 24.58
CA LYS A 370 23.40 -23.44 23.91
C LYS A 370 22.28 -23.24 24.92
N ASN A 371 21.18 -22.62 24.52
CA ASN A 371 20.07 -22.34 25.42
C ASN A 371 19.07 -23.50 25.39
N ILE A 372 18.29 -23.64 26.47
CA ILE A 372 17.07 -24.45 26.43
C ILE A 372 16.15 -23.87 25.35
N GLY A 373 15.63 -24.72 24.48
CA GLY A 373 14.88 -24.34 23.28
C GLY A 373 15.70 -24.25 21.98
N ASP A 374 17.05 -24.36 22.04
CA ASP A 374 17.86 -24.45 20.82
C ASP A 374 17.61 -25.81 20.13
N THR A 375 17.18 -25.77 18.86
CA THR A 375 16.88 -26.94 18.01
C THR A 375 17.97 -27.21 16.98
N ALA A 376 17.99 -28.45 16.45
CA ALA A 376 18.95 -28.93 15.46
C ALA A 376 20.43 -28.68 15.83
N VAL A 377 20.75 -28.74 17.12
CA VAL A 377 22.10 -28.60 17.65
C VAL A 377 22.92 -29.82 17.25
N LYS A 378 24.04 -29.58 16.55
CA LYS A 378 25.03 -30.61 16.23
C LYS A 378 25.95 -30.79 17.42
N PHE A 379 26.09 -32.03 17.89
CA PHE A 379 26.88 -32.32 19.08
C PHE A 379 28.26 -32.89 18.75
N SER A 380 28.35 -33.83 17.80
CA SER A 380 29.61 -34.49 17.42
C SER A 380 29.53 -35.14 16.03
N GLY A 381 30.66 -35.29 15.34
CA GLY A 381 30.70 -35.85 13.99
C GLY A 381 32.01 -36.51 13.57
N ILE A 382 31.91 -37.64 12.86
CA ILE A 382 33.04 -38.39 12.30
C ILE A 382 32.85 -38.67 10.81
N LYS A 383 33.96 -38.91 10.11
CA LYS A 383 33.99 -39.31 8.70
C LYS A 383 34.69 -40.66 8.57
N VAL A 384 34.05 -41.58 7.85
CA VAL A 384 34.54 -42.94 7.59
C VAL A 384 35.08 -43.00 6.17
N THR A 385 36.31 -43.46 5.99
CA THR A 385 36.97 -43.64 4.69
C THR A 385 37.30 -45.12 4.47
N ALA A 386 36.83 -45.71 3.36
CA ALA A 386 37.17 -47.08 3.01
C ALA A 386 38.59 -47.16 2.42
N GLY A 387 39.34 -48.20 2.77
CA GLY A 387 40.65 -48.49 2.21
C GLY A 387 40.60 -48.84 0.71
N SER A 388 41.77 -49.11 0.11
CA SER A 388 41.89 -49.44 -1.32
C SER A 388 41.64 -50.92 -1.67
N ALA A 389 41.57 -51.80 -0.67
CA ALA A 389 41.49 -53.25 -0.87
C ALA A 389 40.10 -53.71 -1.33
N GLU A 390 39.03 -53.26 -0.67
CA GLU A 390 37.64 -53.64 -0.95
C GLU A 390 36.65 -52.55 -0.55
N ASP A 391 35.43 -52.63 -1.07
CA ASP A 391 34.31 -51.80 -0.63
C ASP A 391 33.87 -52.22 0.80
N VAL A 392 33.48 -51.24 1.61
CA VAL A 392 33.15 -51.43 3.03
C VAL A 392 31.73 -50.97 3.31
N THR A 393 30.90 -51.82 3.92
CA THR A 393 29.53 -51.47 4.31
C THR A 393 29.45 -51.01 5.76
N LEU A 394 28.81 -49.88 6.01
CA LEU A 394 28.51 -49.31 7.33
C LEU A 394 27.08 -49.69 7.75
N TRP A 395 26.96 -50.41 8.88
CA TRP A 395 25.70 -51.00 9.36
C TRP A 395 25.07 -50.27 10.54
N SER A 396 25.89 -49.77 11.46
CA SER A 396 25.41 -49.00 12.62
C SER A 396 26.46 -48.06 13.20
N VAL A 397 26.01 -47.02 13.90
CA VAL A 397 26.82 -46.23 14.82
C VAL A 397 26.11 -46.13 16.18
N ARG A 398 26.85 -46.28 17.27
CA ARG A 398 26.35 -46.12 18.65
C ARG A 398 27.08 -44.95 19.32
N TRP A 399 26.41 -43.81 19.45
CA TRP A 399 26.93 -42.67 20.21
C TRP A 399 26.69 -42.88 21.70
N ASN A 400 27.62 -42.46 22.54
CA ASN A 400 27.51 -42.52 24.00
C ASN A 400 27.39 -41.10 24.57
N GLN A 401 26.29 -40.81 25.26
CA GLN A 401 26.10 -39.55 25.97
C GLN A 401 26.88 -39.62 27.29
N THR A 402 27.92 -38.80 27.41
CA THR A 402 28.88 -38.76 28.52
C THR A 402 28.81 -37.47 29.34
N GLY A 403 27.98 -36.51 28.92
CA GLY A 403 27.70 -35.28 29.65
C GLY A 403 26.80 -35.49 30.86
N SER A 404 26.48 -34.41 31.57
CA SER A 404 25.58 -34.48 32.73
C SER A 404 24.08 -34.36 32.37
N ALA A 405 23.73 -34.03 31.12
CA ALA A 405 22.35 -34.02 30.64
C ALA A 405 21.79 -35.44 30.48
N GLY A 406 20.54 -35.65 30.90
CA GLY A 406 19.84 -36.93 30.79
C GLY A 406 18.97 -37.02 29.53
N ALA A 407 18.42 -38.20 29.24
CA ALA A 407 17.60 -38.42 28.05
C ALA A 407 16.33 -37.53 27.99
N THR A 408 15.80 -37.08 29.13
CA THR A 408 14.67 -36.14 29.21
C THR A 408 15.06 -34.68 28.92
N ASP A 409 16.36 -34.37 28.88
CA ASP A 409 16.84 -33.02 28.56
C ASP A 409 16.95 -32.79 27.04
N LEU A 410 16.82 -33.86 26.27
CA LEU A 410 17.05 -33.94 24.82
C LEU A 410 15.80 -34.42 24.08
N ALA A 411 15.62 -33.96 22.85
CA ALA A 411 14.60 -34.47 21.93
C ALA A 411 15.15 -34.63 20.52
N ASN A 412 14.44 -35.40 19.68
CA ASN A 412 14.69 -35.54 18.25
C ASN A 412 16.15 -35.90 17.89
N ILE A 413 16.82 -36.70 18.74
CA ILE A 413 18.21 -37.11 18.53
C ILE A 413 18.29 -38.06 17.32
N VAL A 414 19.03 -37.64 16.31
CA VAL A 414 19.19 -38.32 15.01
C VAL A 414 20.65 -38.35 14.59
N THR A 415 21.03 -39.35 13.80
CA THR A 415 22.29 -39.31 13.05
C THR A 415 21.99 -38.89 11.61
N ILE A 416 22.78 -37.95 11.10
CA ILE A 416 22.69 -37.48 9.71
C ILE A 416 23.94 -37.93 8.97
N LEU A 417 23.78 -38.75 7.93
CA LEU A 417 24.85 -39.25 7.06
C LEU A 417 24.68 -38.68 5.66
N ASP A 418 25.68 -37.94 5.15
CA ASP A 418 25.63 -37.18 3.88
C ASP A 418 24.33 -36.35 3.70
N GLY A 419 23.78 -35.81 4.79
CA GLY A 419 22.52 -35.05 4.77
C GLY A 419 21.22 -35.89 4.84
N THR A 420 21.32 -37.22 4.83
CA THR A 420 20.18 -38.13 5.07
C THR A 420 20.02 -38.41 6.55
N THR A 421 18.82 -38.16 7.10
CA THR A 421 18.52 -38.35 8.52
C THR A 421 18.09 -39.78 8.85
N TYR A 422 18.68 -40.36 9.89
CA TYR A 422 18.34 -41.67 10.45
C TYR A 422 17.98 -41.54 11.94
N PRO A 423 16.92 -42.22 12.43
CA PRO A 423 16.52 -42.15 13.83
C PRO A 423 17.53 -42.85 14.75
N THR A 424 17.63 -42.41 16.00
CA THR A 424 18.36 -43.13 17.05
C THR A 424 17.41 -43.96 17.92
N ILE A 425 17.91 -45.11 18.39
CA ILE A 425 17.32 -45.96 19.41
C ILE A 425 18.10 -45.70 20.70
N ILE A 426 17.40 -45.26 21.74
CA ILE A 426 18.00 -44.93 23.04
C ILE A 426 18.05 -46.20 23.92
N SER A 427 19.17 -46.44 24.60
CA SER A 427 19.30 -47.51 25.60
C SER A 427 18.46 -47.25 26.86
N ALA A 428 18.15 -48.31 27.61
CA ALA A 428 17.32 -48.24 28.82
C ALA A 428 17.92 -47.38 29.96
N ASP A 429 19.24 -47.13 29.96
CA ASP A 429 19.93 -46.23 30.88
C ASP A 429 20.01 -44.78 30.38
N GLY A 430 19.48 -44.50 29.18
CA GLY A 430 19.43 -43.17 28.57
C GLY A 430 20.75 -42.66 27.96
N LYS A 431 21.81 -43.48 27.94
CA LYS A 431 23.16 -43.05 27.53
C LYS A 431 23.51 -43.32 26.09
N TYR A 432 23.20 -44.51 25.56
CA TYR A 432 23.60 -44.89 24.21
C TYR A 432 22.49 -44.59 23.19
N TYR A 433 22.85 -43.91 22.11
CA TYR A 433 21.97 -43.51 21.02
C TYR A 433 22.43 -44.22 19.75
N THR A 434 21.78 -45.33 19.45
CA THR A 434 22.19 -46.23 18.35
C THR A 434 21.41 -45.93 17.08
N THR A 435 22.13 -45.69 15.99
CA THR A 435 21.57 -45.61 14.64
C THR A 435 21.84 -46.91 13.91
N LEU A 436 20.78 -47.53 13.39
CA LEU A 436 20.87 -48.62 12.40
C LEU A 436 20.74 -48.03 11.00
N PHE A 437 21.53 -48.51 10.05
CA PHE A 437 21.39 -48.18 8.63
C PHE A 437 20.74 -49.36 7.89
N PRO A 438 19.44 -49.29 7.52
CA PRO A 438 18.74 -50.42 6.91
C PRO A 438 19.40 -50.85 5.59
N ASN A 439 19.69 -52.14 5.45
CA ASN A 439 20.46 -52.76 4.35
C ASN A 439 21.95 -52.36 4.26
N GLY A 440 22.43 -51.50 5.16
CA GLY A 440 23.82 -51.00 5.19
C GLY A 440 24.12 -49.92 4.14
N ILE A 441 25.07 -49.03 4.45
CA ILE A 441 25.57 -48.00 3.54
C ILE A 441 26.92 -48.44 2.97
N ILE A 442 26.96 -48.75 1.67
CA ILE A 442 28.21 -49.09 0.97
C ILE A 442 29.07 -47.83 0.81
N ILE A 443 30.31 -47.91 1.30
CA ILE A 443 31.40 -46.97 1.05
C ILE A 443 32.35 -47.65 0.07
N GLN A 444 32.37 -47.15 -1.17
CA GLN A 444 33.28 -47.66 -2.21
C GLN A 444 34.74 -47.46 -1.80
N LYS A 445 35.62 -48.38 -2.20
CA LYS A 445 37.05 -48.34 -1.87
C LYS A 445 37.70 -46.99 -2.23
N GLY A 446 38.38 -46.37 -1.27
CA GLY A 446 38.96 -45.03 -1.38
C GLY A 446 37.99 -43.85 -1.21
N PHE A 447 36.67 -44.08 -1.15
CA PHE A 447 35.67 -43.03 -0.88
C PHE A 447 35.42 -42.86 0.62
N SER A 448 34.67 -41.82 0.98
CA SER A 448 34.31 -41.49 2.36
C SER A 448 32.83 -41.17 2.54
N LYS A 449 32.34 -41.25 3.77
CA LYS A 449 31.01 -40.80 4.23
C LYS A 449 31.13 -39.99 5.51
N ASP A 450 30.45 -38.84 5.58
CA ASP A 450 30.40 -37.97 6.77
C ASP A 450 29.11 -38.24 7.56
N LEU A 451 29.23 -38.49 8.86
CA LEU A 451 28.08 -38.65 9.77
C LEU A 451 28.23 -37.83 11.05
N HIS A 452 27.11 -37.31 11.55
CA HIS A 452 27.06 -36.54 12.80
C HIS A 452 25.75 -36.74 13.56
N VAL A 453 25.80 -36.59 14.88
CA VAL A 453 24.63 -36.65 15.76
C VAL A 453 24.12 -35.23 16.07
N GLN A 454 22.80 -35.07 15.98
CA GLN A 454 22.10 -33.79 16.08
C GLN A 454 20.76 -33.96 16.81
N GLY A 455 20.28 -32.93 17.52
CA GLY A 455 18.92 -32.88 18.07
C GLY A 455 18.62 -31.59 18.83
N ASP A 456 17.58 -31.63 19.66
CA ASP A 456 16.99 -30.45 20.30
C ASP A 456 17.19 -30.47 21.83
N ILE A 457 17.33 -29.29 22.45
CA ILE A 457 17.52 -29.14 23.90
C ILE A 457 16.20 -28.69 24.53
N ILE A 458 15.58 -29.54 25.37
CA ILE A 458 14.21 -29.33 25.87
C ILE A 458 14.04 -29.38 27.39
N GLY A 459 15.05 -29.82 28.15
CA GLY A 459 14.87 -30.14 29.56
C GLY A 459 14.58 -28.94 30.46
N ALA A 460 13.43 -28.94 31.15
CA ALA A 460 13.09 -27.91 32.14
C ALA A 460 14.14 -27.77 33.26
N ALA A 461 14.68 -28.88 33.77
CA ALA A 461 15.71 -28.86 34.81
C ALA A 461 17.15 -28.79 34.24
N SER A 462 17.34 -28.48 32.95
CA SER A 462 18.59 -28.81 32.26
C SER A 462 19.72 -27.77 32.34
N ALA A 463 19.47 -26.59 32.91
CA ALA A 463 20.46 -25.52 33.00
C ALA A 463 21.76 -25.95 33.71
N ASN A 464 22.89 -25.52 33.16
CA ASN A 464 24.27 -25.86 33.55
C ASN A 464 24.66 -27.34 33.37
N ARG A 465 23.78 -28.21 32.84
CA ARG A 465 24.17 -29.57 32.43
C ARG A 465 24.92 -29.53 31.09
N THR A 466 25.71 -30.55 30.84
CA THR A 466 26.49 -30.70 29.60
C THR A 466 25.92 -31.80 28.72
N ILE A 467 25.95 -31.59 27.41
CA ILE A 467 25.67 -32.59 26.39
C ILE A 467 26.99 -32.87 25.67
N GLU A 468 27.33 -34.15 25.54
CA GLU A 468 28.58 -34.63 24.95
C GLU A 468 28.27 -35.99 24.34
N PHE A 469 28.68 -36.25 23.10
CA PHE A 469 28.35 -37.47 22.36
C PHE A 469 29.61 -38.13 21.79
N ASP A 470 30.11 -39.11 22.53
CA ASP A 470 31.33 -39.85 22.22
C ASP A 470 31.07 -41.07 21.31
N LEU A 471 32.13 -41.61 20.71
CA LEU A 471 32.19 -43.05 20.40
C LEU A 471 33.04 -43.69 21.49
N TYR A 472 32.43 -44.51 22.35
CA TYR A 472 33.10 -44.98 23.56
C TYR A 472 34.19 -46.01 23.23
N ASN A 473 33.95 -46.88 22.26
CA ASN A 473 34.87 -47.88 21.71
C ASN A 473 34.93 -47.80 20.18
N ALA A 474 36.02 -48.27 19.58
CA ALA A 474 36.11 -48.41 18.11
C ALA A 474 35.06 -49.36 17.51
N SER A 475 34.55 -50.32 18.30
CA SER A 475 33.50 -51.25 17.87
C SER A 475 32.07 -50.68 17.94
N ASP A 476 31.89 -49.46 18.46
CA ASP A 476 30.59 -48.76 18.44
C ASP A 476 30.20 -48.30 17.03
N LEU A 477 31.17 -48.24 16.11
CA LEU A 477 30.96 -48.17 14.67
C LEU A 477 31.03 -49.59 14.09
N TYR A 478 29.95 -50.09 13.48
CA TYR A 478 29.96 -51.40 12.82
C TYR A 478 30.13 -51.24 11.31
N VAL A 479 31.30 -51.67 10.81
CA VAL A 479 31.65 -51.77 9.39
C VAL A 479 32.09 -53.19 9.02
N SER A 480 31.90 -53.61 7.77
CA SER A 480 32.34 -54.91 7.24
C SER A 480 32.90 -54.81 5.82
N GLY A 481 33.85 -55.68 5.46
CA GLY A 481 34.39 -55.78 4.10
C GLY A 481 33.50 -56.64 3.20
N ASN A 482 33.19 -56.16 1.99
CA ASN A 482 32.17 -56.78 1.11
C ASN A 482 32.66 -58.01 0.32
N THR A 483 33.97 -58.28 0.27
CA THR A 483 34.55 -59.44 -0.46
C THR A 483 34.43 -60.72 0.35
N TYR A 484 34.62 -60.61 1.67
CA TYR A 484 34.69 -61.75 2.59
C TYR A 484 33.66 -61.70 3.73
N ASN A 485 32.87 -60.62 3.83
CA ASN A 485 31.81 -60.40 4.82
C ASN A 485 32.26 -60.45 6.30
N PHE A 486 33.56 -60.28 6.57
CA PHE A 486 34.07 -60.10 7.93
C PHE A 486 33.91 -58.66 8.40
N GLY A 487 33.66 -58.48 9.70
CA GLY A 487 33.68 -57.17 10.33
C GLY A 487 35.09 -56.58 10.31
N ILE A 488 35.15 -55.24 10.21
CA ILE A 488 36.39 -54.46 10.28
C ILE A 488 36.32 -53.62 11.57
N THR A 489 37.45 -53.37 12.22
CA THR A 489 37.55 -52.38 13.30
C THR A 489 38.00 -51.05 12.71
N GLY A 490 37.26 -49.97 12.96
CA GLY A 490 37.64 -48.63 12.49
C GLY A 490 38.90 -48.11 13.17
N ALA A 491 39.86 -47.62 12.39
CA ALA A 491 41.12 -47.08 12.87
C ALA A 491 41.15 -45.55 12.76
N ALA A 492 41.51 -44.83 13.82
CA ALA A 492 41.68 -43.39 13.77
C ALA A 492 42.87 -42.99 12.88
N ASN A 493 42.71 -41.99 12.01
CA ASN A 493 43.81 -41.43 11.21
C ASN A 493 44.89 -40.77 12.09
N THR A 494 44.45 -40.07 13.14
CA THR A 494 45.31 -39.42 14.14
C THR A 494 44.66 -39.50 15.51
N THR A 495 45.46 -39.75 16.55
CA THR A 495 45.01 -39.84 17.95
C THR A 495 45.65 -38.74 18.80
N GLY A 496 44.95 -38.28 19.84
CA GLY A 496 45.50 -37.35 20.82
C GLY A 496 44.79 -37.40 22.17
N THR A 497 45.30 -36.65 23.14
CA THR A 497 44.73 -36.58 24.49
C THR A 497 43.54 -35.62 24.54
N LEU A 498 42.48 -36.03 25.25
CA LEU A 498 41.33 -35.20 25.57
C LEU A 498 41.60 -34.32 26.80
N SER A 499 40.98 -33.14 26.85
CA SER A 499 40.89 -32.32 28.06
C SER A 499 39.58 -31.52 28.05
N ALA A 500 39.26 -30.86 29.18
CA ALA A 500 38.09 -29.98 29.29
C ALA A 500 38.05 -28.86 28.23
N THR A 501 39.21 -28.47 27.67
CA THR A 501 39.34 -27.45 26.61
C THR A 501 39.84 -28.01 25.28
N SER A 502 40.03 -29.33 25.16
CA SER A 502 40.56 -29.98 23.97
C SER A 502 39.77 -31.24 23.65
N ARG A 503 38.68 -31.03 22.90
CA ARG A 503 37.72 -32.04 22.44
C ARG A 503 37.83 -32.31 20.94
N SER A 504 36.88 -33.08 20.41
CA SER A 504 36.73 -33.43 18.99
C SER A 504 37.90 -34.25 18.43
N LYS A 505 38.30 -35.30 19.16
CA LYS A 505 39.51 -36.09 18.87
C LYS A 505 39.30 -37.58 19.10
N PHE A 506 39.96 -38.39 18.27
CA PHE A 506 40.18 -39.80 18.58
C PHE A 506 41.28 -39.99 19.61
N THR A 507 41.20 -41.06 20.38
CA THR A 507 42.18 -41.43 21.42
C THR A 507 42.65 -42.88 21.26
N THR A 508 43.66 -43.28 22.03
CA THR A 508 44.10 -44.67 22.17
C THR A 508 43.44 -45.39 23.36
N SER A 509 42.41 -44.79 23.97
CA SER A 509 41.72 -45.25 25.17
C SER A 509 40.19 -45.14 25.00
N THR A 510 39.42 -45.26 26.08
CA THR A 510 38.00 -44.87 26.10
C THR A 510 37.85 -43.43 26.62
N PRO A 511 36.97 -42.59 26.03
CA PRO A 511 36.27 -42.81 24.78
C PRO A 511 37.23 -42.82 23.57
N PHE A 512 36.96 -43.71 22.63
CA PHE A 512 37.73 -43.83 21.39
C PHE A 512 37.62 -42.58 20.50
N TYR A 513 36.46 -41.90 20.50
CA TYR A 513 36.28 -40.54 20.01
C TYR A 513 35.62 -39.69 21.09
N GLY A 514 36.31 -38.65 21.56
CA GLY A 514 35.78 -37.68 22.52
C GLY A 514 35.16 -36.48 21.81
N GLY A 515 33.84 -36.34 21.92
CA GLY A 515 33.03 -35.29 21.31
C GLY A 515 33.18 -33.92 21.97
N SER A 516 32.58 -32.91 21.34
CA SER A 516 32.46 -31.54 21.87
C SER A 516 31.52 -31.46 23.08
N ILE A 517 31.89 -30.67 24.09
CA ILE A 517 31.00 -30.33 25.21
C ILE A 517 30.07 -29.20 24.79
N VAL A 518 28.77 -29.38 24.93
CA VAL A 518 27.74 -28.34 24.79
C VAL A 518 27.11 -28.08 26.15
N THR A 519 27.41 -26.93 26.76
CA THR A 519 26.82 -26.50 28.04
C THR A 519 25.45 -25.88 27.81
N ILE A 520 24.45 -26.34 28.56
CA ILE A 520 23.07 -25.82 28.50
C ILE A 520 22.96 -24.57 29.39
N ASN A 521 22.41 -23.48 28.83
CA ASN A 521 22.15 -22.21 29.50
C ASN A 521 20.65 -22.04 29.81
N ALA A 522 20.35 -21.39 30.94
CA ALA A 522 19.00 -21.04 31.36
C ALA A 522 18.42 -19.87 30.53
N GLY A 523 17.15 -19.51 30.81
CA GLY A 523 16.59 -18.25 30.34
C GLY A 523 17.45 -17.04 30.71
N THR A 524 17.54 -16.05 29.82
CA THR A 524 18.30 -14.81 30.06
C THR A 524 17.52 -13.60 29.57
N VAL A 525 17.68 -12.46 30.25
CA VAL A 525 17.15 -11.16 29.81
C VAL A 525 18.32 -10.31 29.33
N THR A 526 18.32 -9.96 28.05
CA THR A 526 19.44 -9.23 27.43
C THR A 526 19.30 -7.72 27.54
N THR A 527 18.06 -7.20 27.60
CA THR A 527 17.77 -5.79 27.84
C THR A 527 16.44 -5.62 28.58
N ILE A 528 16.42 -4.73 29.57
CA ILE A 528 15.21 -4.06 30.06
C ILE A 528 15.52 -2.56 29.99
N GLY A 529 14.62 -1.75 29.43
CA GLY A 529 14.84 -0.31 29.32
C GLY A 529 13.68 0.46 28.71
N LYS A 530 13.81 1.80 28.70
CA LYS A 530 12.82 2.73 28.13
C LYS A 530 12.46 2.37 26.68
N SER A 531 11.17 2.33 26.36
CA SER A 531 10.74 2.15 24.98
C SER A 531 11.00 3.40 24.15
N SER A 532 11.53 3.20 22.94
CA SER A 532 11.82 4.27 21.96
C SER A 532 10.68 4.50 20.97
N THR A 533 9.73 3.57 20.87
CA THR A 533 8.66 3.57 19.85
C THR A 533 7.28 3.82 20.43
N ILE A 534 7.03 3.42 21.68
CA ILE A 534 5.73 3.56 22.37
C ILE A 534 5.81 4.61 23.49
N ALA A 535 4.68 5.26 23.76
CA ALA A 535 4.51 6.30 24.78
C ALA A 535 5.52 7.46 24.71
N PRO A 536 5.60 8.22 23.59
CA PRO A 536 6.38 9.46 23.54
C PRO A 536 5.86 10.50 24.54
N ALA A 537 6.73 11.43 24.94
CA ALA A 537 6.40 12.54 25.83
C ALA A 537 5.24 13.38 25.27
N LYS A 538 4.20 13.61 26.08
CA LYS A 538 2.96 14.28 25.64
C LYS A 538 2.17 14.90 26.81
N ASN A 539 1.12 15.64 26.45
CA ASN A 539 0.15 16.21 27.40
C ASN A 539 -0.85 15.15 27.92
N ILE A 540 -0.94 15.02 29.24
CA ILE A 540 -1.87 14.13 29.98
C ILE A 540 -2.76 14.93 30.95
N ALA A 541 -3.98 14.45 31.19
CA ALA A 541 -4.99 15.16 32.00
C ALA A 541 -5.09 14.66 33.45
N VAL A 542 -5.46 15.59 34.34
CA VAL A 542 -5.94 15.29 35.70
C VAL A 542 -7.37 14.72 35.67
N ASN A 543 -7.70 13.85 36.62
CA ASN A 543 -8.97 13.16 36.79
C ASN A 543 -9.43 12.23 35.62
N VAL A 544 -8.67 12.14 34.53
CA VAL A 544 -8.98 11.23 33.41
C VAL A 544 -8.33 9.86 33.67
N PRO A 545 -9.06 8.73 33.53
CA PRO A 545 -8.47 7.39 33.66
C PRO A 545 -7.54 7.05 32.48
N ASN A 546 -6.74 6.00 32.66
CA ASN A 546 -5.91 5.39 31.62
C ASN A 546 -5.00 6.38 30.85
N GLN A 547 -4.54 7.45 31.49
CA GLN A 547 -3.47 8.30 30.95
C GLN A 547 -2.19 7.50 30.87
N ILE A 548 -1.51 7.52 29.72
CA ILE A 548 -0.23 6.83 29.56
C ILE A 548 0.85 7.59 30.35
N LEU A 549 1.48 6.89 31.29
CA LEU A 549 2.50 7.43 32.21
C LEU A 549 3.93 7.09 31.78
N GLY A 550 4.11 6.04 30.96
CA GLY A 550 5.41 5.59 30.45
C GLY A 550 5.28 4.29 29.65
N ALA A 551 6.39 3.84 29.06
CA ALA A 551 6.52 2.53 28.44
C ALA A 551 7.98 2.04 28.48
N TYR A 552 8.14 0.71 28.52
CA TYR A 552 9.43 0.04 28.53
C TYR A 552 9.42 -1.24 27.69
N ASP A 553 10.59 -1.66 27.23
CA ASP A 553 10.82 -2.86 26.43
C ASP A 553 11.68 -3.86 27.22
N THR A 554 11.35 -5.15 27.10
CA THR A 554 12.12 -6.29 27.63
C THR A 554 12.54 -7.21 26.50
N ASN A 555 13.74 -7.80 26.55
CA ASN A 555 14.22 -8.75 25.54
C ASN A 555 14.67 -10.07 26.20
N VAL A 556 13.85 -11.12 26.12
CA VAL A 556 14.07 -12.41 26.78
C VAL A 556 14.56 -13.46 25.79
N LYS A 557 15.37 -14.42 26.25
CA LYS A 557 15.98 -15.53 25.48
C LYS A 557 15.88 -16.85 26.24
N GLY A 558 15.86 -17.97 25.51
CA GLY A 558 15.67 -19.32 26.04
C GLY A 558 14.19 -19.62 26.31
N GLU A 559 13.65 -19.05 27.39
CA GLU A 559 12.28 -19.30 27.87
C GLU A 559 11.56 -17.99 28.22
N PRO A 560 10.21 -17.95 28.31
CA PRO A 560 9.50 -16.85 28.96
C PRO A 560 9.87 -16.77 30.43
N ILE A 561 9.82 -15.58 31.03
CA ILE A 561 10.06 -15.40 32.47
C ILE A 561 8.80 -14.91 33.20
N SER A 562 8.61 -15.39 34.42
CA SER A 562 7.68 -14.84 35.40
C SER A 562 8.40 -13.87 36.32
N VAL A 563 7.71 -12.79 36.72
CA VAL A 563 8.17 -11.84 37.74
C VAL A 563 7.02 -11.61 38.69
N GLN A 564 7.23 -11.90 39.98
CA GLN A 564 6.15 -11.95 40.98
C GLN A 564 5.89 -10.59 41.65
N THR A 565 6.89 -9.72 41.67
CA THR A 565 6.71 -8.32 42.07
C THR A 565 7.40 -7.41 41.05
N THR A 566 6.75 -6.34 40.62
CA THR A 566 7.38 -5.28 39.81
C THR A 566 7.01 -3.92 40.41
N VAL A 567 8.01 -3.20 40.90
CA VAL A 567 7.85 -1.83 41.42
C VAL A 567 8.18 -0.82 40.33
N ILE A 568 7.25 0.13 40.12
CA ILE A 568 7.47 1.32 39.29
C ILE A 568 7.42 2.55 40.18
N HIS A 569 8.45 3.39 40.12
CA HIS A 569 8.50 4.71 40.74
C HIS A 569 7.95 5.78 39.78
N PHE A 570 7.36 6.84 40.34
CA PHE A 570 6.82 7.98 39.61
C PHE A 570 7.19 9.29 40.32
N THR A 571 8.20 9.98 39.81
CA THR A 571 8.65 11.25 40.38
C THR A 571 7.95 12.43 39.69
N SER A 572 7.39 13.37 40.47
CA SER A 572 6.74 14.59 39.97
C SER A 572 7.57 15.85 40.17
N SER A 573 7.35 16.86 39.32
CA SER A 573 8.10 18.14 39.34
C SER A 573 7.86 19.02 40.58
N ALA A 574 6.80 18.74 41.36
CA ALA A 574 6.51 19.40 42.61
C ALA A 574 5.90 18.41 43.62
N ALA A 575 5.94 18.79 44.90
CA ALA A 575 5.55 17.94 46.02
C ALA A 575 4.08 18.11 46.41
N GLY A 576 3.52 17.11 47.11
CA GLY A 576 2.19 17.21 47.72
C GLY A 576 1.00 17.13 46.74
N LEU A 577 1.25 16.69 45.51
CA LEU A 577 0.24 16.68 44.43
C LEU A 577 -0.77 15.52 44.49
N GLY A 578 -0.77 14.73 45.57
CA GLY A 578 -1.59 13.52 45.73
C GLY A 578 -1.04 12.31 44.97
N THR A 579 -1.57 11.12 45.24
CA THR A 579 -1.10 9.86 44.62
C THR A 579 -1.88 9.48 43.36
N LEU A 580 -1.19 8.83 42.43
CA LEU A 580 -1.79 8.17 41.27
C LEU A 580 -2.74 7.05 41.71
N THR A 581 -3.81 6.85 40.94
CA THR A 581 -4.81 5.79 41.18
C THR A 581 -5.04 4.95 39.93
N SER A 582 -5.53 3.73 40.11
CA SER A 582 -5.89 2.79 39.05
C SER A 582 -4.76 2.55 38.03
N VAL A 583 -3.51 2.47 38.50
CA VAL A 583 -2.34 2.30 37.65
C VAL A 583 -2.23 0.83 37.20
N SER A 584 -2.16 0.59 35.90
CA SER A 584 -2.15 -0.73 35.29
C SER A 584 -0.99 -0.87 34.30
N LEU A 585 -0.45 -2.08 34.19
CA LEU A 585 0.55 -2.45 33.20
C LEU A 585 -0.14 -3.18 32.04
N LEU A 586 0.03 -2.70 30.82
CA LEU A 586 -0.55 -3.26 29.60
C LEU A 586 0.54 -3.85 28.69
N ASP A 587 0.23 -4.95 28.01
CA ASP A 587 1.10 -5.51 26.98
C ASP A 587 1.01 -4.74 25.65
N LYS A 588 1.79 -5.19 24.64
CA LYS A 588 1.79 -4.65 23.27
C LYS A 588 0.43 -4.72 22.54
N ASN A 589 -0.54 -5.48 23.04
CA ASN A 589 -1.87 -5.66 22.46
C ASN A 589 -2.92 -4.82 23.21
N GLY A 590 -2.55 -4.16 24.32
CA GLY A 590 -3.45 -3.41 25.20
C GLY A 590 -4.13 -4.26 26.28
N ALA A 591 -3.75 -5.52 26.45
CA ALA A 591 -4.26 -6.37 27.51
C ALA A 591 -3.57 -6.04 28.85
N VAL A 592 -4.33 -5.92 29.93
CA VAL A 592 -3.77 -5.69 31.28
C VAL A 592 -3.07 -6.96 31.75
N VAL A 593 -1.79 -6.83 32.12
CA VAL A 593 -0.94 -7.92 32.64
C VAL A 593 -0.60 -7.76 34.12
N ALA A 594 -0.84 -6.58 34.71
CA ALA A 594 -0.86 -6.36 36.16
C ALA A 594 -1.66 -5.10 36.54
N GLY A 595 -2.22 -5.09 37.75
CA GLY A 595 -3.09 -4.04 38.26
C GLY A 595 -4.55 -4.16 37.81
N PRO A 596 -5.39 -3.15 38.10
CA PRO A 596 -5.04 -1.83 38.63
C PRO A 596 -4.55 -1.85 40.08
N ALA A 597 -3.56 -1.00 40.38
CA ALA A 597 -3.05 -0.73 41.72
C ALA A 597 -2.89 0.79 41.93
N ASP A 598 -3.06 1.26 43.17
CA ASP A 598 -2.86 2.67 43.53
C ASP A 598 -1.43 2.93 44.00
N ALA A 599 -0.93 4.16 43.83
CA ALA A 599 0.41 4.52 44.23
C ALA A 599 0.52 4.87 45.71
N ALA A 600 1.58 4.38 46.36
CA ALA A 600 1.97 4.77 47.71
C ALA A 600 3.06 5.85 47.66
N LEU A 601 2.92 6.91 48.46
CA LEU A 601 3.92 7.97 48.57
C LEU A 601 5.21 7.42 49.23
N VAL A 602 6.37 7.81 48.70
CA VAL A 602 7.71 7.41 49.20
C VAL A 602 8.40 8.61 49.84
N THR A 603 8.48 9.73 49.11
CA THR A 603 8.94 11.04 49.62
C THR A 603 8.12 12.15 48.95
N GLY A 604 8.33 13.42 49.31
CA GLY A 604 7.43 14.52 48.92
C GLY A 604 7.11 14.64 47.41
N THR A 605 8.06 14.29 46.53
CA THR A 605 7.92 14.29 45.06
C THR A 605 7.91 12.89 44.43
N ASP A 606 8.08 11.81 45.20
CA ASP A 606 8.20 10.45 44.66
C ASP A 606 7.20 9.49 45.29
N GLN A 607 6.55 8.70 44.44
CA GLN A 607 5.57 7.68 44.80
C GLN A 607 5.86 6.41 44.00
N LYS A 608 5.36 5.26 44.44
CA LYS A 608 5.55 3.99 43.73
C LYS A 608 4.28 3.17 43.66
N VAL A 609 4.15 2.39 42.59
CA VAL A 609 3.16 1.32 42.43
C VAL A 609 3.90 0.00 42.51
N THR A 610 3.45 -0.88 43.39
CA THR A 610 3.94 -2.26 43.51
C THR A 610 2.92 -3.19 42.86
N PHE A 611 3.23 -3.71 41.68
CA PHE A 611 2.46 -4.81 41.11
C PHE A 611 2.86 -6.12 41.79
N THR A 612 1.89 -6.85 42.35
CA THR A 612 2.07 -8.18 42.96
C THR A 612 1.50 -9.32 42.11
N ASP A 613 0.94 -8.99 40.95
CA ASP A 613 0.53 -9.97 39.94
C ASP A 613 1.77 -10.58 39.28
N THR A 614 1.72 -11.87 38.96
CA THR A 614 2.85 -12.55 38.31
C THR A 614 2.88 -12.24 36.81
N ILE A 615 3.58 -11.17 36.45
CA ILE A 615 3.75 -10.72 35.07
C ILE A 615 4.60 -11.75 34.31
N THR A 616 4.16 -12.15 33.11
CA THR A 616 4.93 -13.03 32.23
C THR A 616 5.49 -12.26 31.04
N TYR A 617 6.81 -12.25 30.90
CA TYR A 617 7.52 -11.64 29.78
C TYR A 617 7.88 -12.73 28.75
N PRO A 618 7.40 -12.64 27.50
CA PRO A 618 7.62 -13.67 26.47
C PRO A 618 9.04 -13.64 25.90
N ILE A 619 9.44 -14.73 25.24
CA ILE A 619 10.68 -14.79 24.44
C ILE A 619 10.64 -13.73 23.34
N GLY A 620 11.77 -13.06 23.11
CA GLY A 620 11.87 -11.98 22.14
C GLY A 620 11.68 -10.61 22.79
N VAL A 621 11.35 -9.59 21.98
CA VAL A 621 11.09 -8.24 22.46
C VAL A 621 9.60 -8.11 22.83
N GLY A 622 9.33 -7.79 24.09
CA GLY A 622 8.00 -7.43 24.59
C GLY A 622 7.98 -5.97 25.02
N THR A 623 6.98 -5.22 24.55
CA THR A 623 6.74 -3.81 24.92
C THR A 623 5.58 -3.72 25.90
N PHE A 624 5.76 -2.94 26.96
CA PHE A 624 4.79 -2.77 28.02
C PHE A 624 4.50 -1.28 28.26
N THR A 625 3.21 -0.94 28.34
CA THR A 625 2.72 0.44 28.52
C THR A 625 2.12 0.59 29.90
N ILE A 626 2.49 1.64 30.62
CA ILE A 626 1.94 1.96 31.93
C ILE A 626 0.87 3.02 31.77
N VAL A 627 -0.32 2.75 32.29
CA VAL A 627 -1.45 3.70 32.30
C VAL A 627 -1.96 3.92 33.71
N GLY A 628 -2.59 5.06 33.99
CA GLY A 628 -3.22 5.32 35.29
C GLY A 628 -4.04 6.60 35.32
N LYS A 629 -4.53 6.96 36.50
CA LYS A 629 -5.33 8.18 36.74
C LYS A 629 -4.57 9.15 37.65
N LEU A 630 -4.46 10.41 37.22
CA LEU A 630 -3.87 11.48 38.01
C LEU A 630 -4.95 12.17 38.87
N PRO A 631 -4.69 12.49 40.16
CA PRO A 631 -5.63 13.24 40.98
C PRO A 631 -5.74 14.71 40.57
N THR A 632 -6.81 15.37 40.99
CA THR A 632 -7.15 16.78 40.66
C THR A 632 -6.21 17.82 41.27
N SER A 633 -5.32 17.42 42.16
CA SER A 633 -4.33 18.25 42.88
C SER A 633 -3.08 18.59 42.06
N TYR A 634 -2.80 17.88 40.96
CA TYR A 634 -1.69 18.24 40.06
C TYR A 634 -1.96 19.58 39.34
N THR A 635 -0.96 20.45 39.28
CA THR A 635 -1.04 21.76 38.62
C THR A 635 -0.75 21.68 37.12
N ASP A 636 -1.22 22.68 36.36
CA ASP A 636 -0.90 22.77 34.93
C ASP A 636 0.59 23.05 34.72
N GLY A 637 1.21 22.43 33.71
CA GLY A 637 2.63 22.54 33.42
C GLY A 637 3.55 21.69 34.31
N SER A 638 3.04 21.09 35.39
CA SER A 638 3.80 20.07 36.15
C SER A 638 4.12 18.85 35.28
N THR A 639 5.16 18.10 35.64
CA THR A 639 5.54 16.87 34.94
C THR A 639 5.59 15.66 35.86
N ILE A 640 5.56 14.48 35.26
CA ILE A 640 5.75 13.19 35.94
C ILE A 640 6.62 12.26 35.09
N ASN A 641 7.54 11.53 35.71
CA ASN A 641 8.42 10.57 35.06
C ASN A 641 8.31 9.20 35.75
N ALA A 642 8.01 8.15 34.97
CA ALA A 642 8.02 6.77 35.46
C ALA A 642 9.43 6.16 35.35
N SER A 643 9.86 5.41 36.36
CA SER A 643 11.17 4.75 36.41
C SER A 643 11.11 3.40 37.14
N THR A 644 12.12 2.54 36.93
CA THR A 644 12.27 1.27 37.65
C THR A 644 13.73 0.81 37.59
N THR A 645 14.15 0.03 38.57
CA THR A 645 15.50 -0.53 38.74
C THR A 645 15.41 -2.05 38.77
N PRO A 646 15.41 -2.76 37.62
CA PRO A 646 15.02 -4.17 37.59
C PRO A 646 15.90 -5.12 38.42
N SER A 647 17.11 -4.71 38.81
CA SER A 647 17.97 -5.47 39.73
C SER A 647 17.55 -5.40 41.22
N SER A 648 16.66 -4.48 41.61
CA SER A 648 16.15 -4.33 42.99
C SER A 648 14.61 -4.29 43.08
N ASP A 649 13.97 -3.74 42.06
CA ASP A 649 12.54 -3.40 42.06
C ASP A 649 11.68 -4.56 41.54
N TRP A 650 12.31 -5.58 40.96
CA TRP A 650 11.66 -6.76 40.39
C TRP A 650 12.08 -7.99 41.20
N SER A 651 11.11 -8.77 41.70
CA SER A 651 11.39 -9.90 42.61
C SER A 651 10.81 -11.23 42.13
N THR A 652 11.40 -12.33 42.64
CA THR A 652 11.09 -13.72 42.26
C THR A 652 11.08 -13.92 40.74
N VAL A 653 12.06 -13.33 40.05
CA VAL A 653 12.24 -13.47 38.61
C VAL A 653 12.62 -14.92 38.31
N LYS A 654 11.78 -15.64 37.56
CA LYS A 654 11.95 -17.07 37.28
C LYS A 654 11.72 -17.43 35.82
N GLY A 655 12.39 -18.47 35.35
CA GLY A 655 12.00 -19.14 34.11
C GLY A 655 10.64 -19.81 34.23
N GLN A 656 9.72 -19.58 33.28
CA GLN A 656 8.39 -20.22 33.28
C GLN A 656 8.46 -21.72 32.98
N THR A 657 9.44 -22.15 32.18
CA THR A 657 9.64 -23.56 31.85
C THR A 657 10.52 -24.23 32.90
N THR A 658 11.57 -23.55 33.36
CA THR A 658 12.62 -24.16 34.17
C THR A 658 12.46 -23.98 35.68
N GLY A 659 11.69 -22.98 36.13
CA GLY A 659 11.53 -22.63 37.54
C GLY A 659 12.78 -22.02 38.21
N ASN A 660 13.90 -21.94 37.49
CA ASN A 660 15.16 -21.35 37.95
C ASN A 660 14.99 -19.86 38.25
N THR A 661 15.63 -19.37 39.31
CA THR A 661 15.70 -17.93 39.61
C THR A 661 16.74 -17.25 38.70
N LEU A 662 16.37 -16.14 38.07
CA LEU A 662 17.28 -15.29 37.29
C LEU A 662 17.65 -14.05 38.10
N THR A 663 18.93 -13.68 38.09
CA THR A 663 19.39 -12.38 38.62
C THR A 663 19.38 -11.34 37.50
N LEU A 664 18.54 -10.31 37.62
CA LEU A 664 18.55 -9.17 36.70
C LEU A 664 19.70 -8.20 37.08
N THR A 665 20.44 -7.74 36.07
CA THR A 665 21.58 -6.81 36.23
C THR A 665 21.30 -5.40 35.71
N ASN A 666 20.09 -5.16 35.19
CA ASN A 666 19.70 -3.87 34.62
C ASN A 666 19.59 -2.81 35.74
N ALA A 667 20.36 -1.72 35.58
CA ALA A 667 20.30 -0.56 36.46
C ALA A 667 19.02 0.26 36.25
N VAL A 668 18.84 1.30 37.06
CA VAL A 668 17.69 2.23 36.98
C VAL A 668 17.59 2.88 35.60
N PHE A 669 16.37 2.97 35.08
CA PHE A 669 16.08 3.77 33.89
C PHE A 669 14.78 4.57 34.04
N SER A 670 14.78 5.77 33.46
CA SER A 670 13.60 6.63 33.32
C SER A 670 12.94 6.43 31.96
N MET A 671 11.61 6.43 31.94
CA MET A 671 10.79 6.38 30.74
C MET A 671 10.62 7.79 30.14
N ASN A 672 9.69 8.00 29.20
CA ASN A 672 9.36 9.36 28.75
C ASN A 672 8.64 10.14 29.86
N THR A 673 9.13 11.34 30.16
CA THR A 673 8.44 12.30 31.02
C THR A 673 7.17 12.78 30.34
N MET A 674 6.06 12.82 31.08
CA MET A 674 4.78 13.34 30.62
C MET A 674 4.53 14.72 31.23
N THR A 675 3.92 15.61 30.46
CA THR A 675 3.53 16.95 30.92
C THR A 675 2.06 16.97 31.25
N ILE A 676 1.70 17.55 32.39
CA ILE A 676 0.33 17.57 32.89
C ILE A 676 -0.32 18.87 32.41
N ARG A 677 -1.45 18.72 31.73
CA ARG A 677 -2.29 19.84 31.29
C ARG A 677 -3.72 19.62 31.73
N ARG A 678 -4.42 20.71 32.08
CA ARG A 678 -5.85 20.67 32.35
C ARG A 678 -6.63 20.73 31.04
N ALA A 679 -7.93 20.46 31.11
CA ALA A 679 -8.83 20.75 30.01
C ALA A 679 -8.79 22.27 29.73
N SER A 680 -8.53 22.68 28.49
CA SER A 680 -8.35 24.10 28.12
C SER A 680 -8.89 24.38 26.72
N LEU A 681 -9.46 25.57 26.53
CA LEU A 681 -9.93 26.04 25.23
C LEU A 681 -9.54 27.52 25.04
N ALA A 682 -8.88 27.84 23.94
CA ALA A 682 -8.72 29.21 23.48
C ALA A 682 -9.67 29.49 22.31
N VAL A 683 -10.12 30.73 22.17
CA VAL A 683 -11.05 31.16 21.12
C VAL A 683 -10.48 32.38 20.38
N GLY A 684 -10.45 32.30 19.05
CA GLY A 684 -9.98 33.35 18.15
C GLY A 684 -10.83 33.47 16.88
N ALA A 685 -10.54 34.44 16.03
CA ALA A 685 -11.16 34.57 14.70
C ALA A 685 -10.15 34.25 13.60
N SER A 686 -10.59 33.55 12.56
CA SER A 686 -9.82 33.42 11.33
C SER A 686 -9.80 34.76 10.56
N SER A 687 -8.69 35.04 9.87
CA SER A 687 -8.58 36.16 8.91
C SER A 687 -9.41 35.98 7.63
N VAL A 688 -10.06 34.82 7.47
CA VAL A 688 -10.94 34.49 6.34
C VAL A 688 -12.38 34.29 6.85
N PRO A 689 -13.41 34.89 6.23
CA PRO A 689 -13.33 35.85 5.14
C PRO A 689 -12.85 37.24 5.60
N ALA A 690 -12.00 37.87 4.79
CA ALA A 690 -11.56 39.24 5.02
C ALA A 690 -12.69 40.25 4.73
N ALA A 691 -12.55 41.46 5.30
CA ALA A 691 -13.50 42.56 5.13
C ALA A 691 -13.72 42.89 3.65
N ARG A 692 -15.00 42.99 3.22
CA ARG A 692 -15.37 43.25 1.83
C ARG A 692 -16.80 43.77 1.71
N THR A 693 -17.13 44.27 0.53
CA THR A 693 -18.52 44.48 0.13
C THR A 693 -19.24 43.14 -0.04
N ILE A 694 -20.48 43.09 0.43
CA ILE A 694 -21.45 41.99 0.26
C ILE A 694 -22.70 42.55 -0.40
N VAL A 695 -23.49 41.73 -1.07
CA VAL A 695 -24.66 42.20 -1.83
C VAL A 695 -25.95 41.89 -1.07
N ALA A 696 -26.90 42.84 -1.05
CA ALA A 696 -28.23 42.62 -0.48
C ALA A 696 -28.90 41.41 -1.14
N GLY A 697 -29.61 40.59 -0.35
CA GLY A 697 -30.16 39.30 -0.81
C GLY A 697 -29.18 38.12 -0.78
N ALA A 698 -27.92 38.30 -0.35
CA ALA A 698 -26.95 37.21 -0.25
C ALA A 698 -27.37 36.13 0.76
N GLN A 699 -27.52 34.88 0.28
CA GLN A 699 -27.97 33.75 1.09
C GLN A 699 -26.79 32.93 1.63
N ASP A 700 -26.91 32.44 2.87
CA ASP A 700 -25.91 31.63 3.59
C ASP A 700 -24.46 32.18 3.55
N PHE A 701 -24.34 33.51 3.54
CA PHE A 701 -23.06 34.21 3.51
C PHE A 701 -22.27 33.95 4.81
N VAL A 702 -21.04 33.46 4.69
CA VAL A 702 -20.11 33.31 5.82
C VAL A 702 -19.67 34.70 6.30
N PHE A 703 -20.15 35.14 7.45
CA PHE A 703 -19.73 36.40 8.07
C PHE A 703 -18.42 36.27 8.85
N THR A 704 -18.24 35.15 9.57
CA THR A 704 -17.11 35.00 10.49
C THR A 704 -16.79 33.51 10.69
N ASN A 705 -15.53 33.20 10.93
CA ASN A 705 -15.03 31.86 11.23
C ASN A 705 -14.38 31.88 12.61
N PHE A 706 -15.09 31.38 13.62
CA PHE A 706 -14.57 31.25 14.99
C PHE A 706 -13.66 30.03 15.08
N GLN A 707 -12.49 30.18 15.71
CA GLN A 707 -11.49 29.14 15.88
C GLN A 707 -11.43 28.72 17.34
N PHE A 708 -11.75 27.45 17.59
CA PHE A 708 -11.79 26.81 18.89
C PHE A 708 -10.54 25.93 19.02
N ASP A 709 -9.55 26.42 19.77
CA ASP A 709 -8.21 25.87 19.89
C ASP A 709 -8.05 25.08 21.20
N ALA A 710 -7.97 23.75 21.07
CA ALA A 710 -7.70 22.81 22.16
C ALA A 710 -6.28 22.21 22.07
N THR A 711 -5.34 22.85 21.37
CA THR A 711 -3.97 22.35 21.18
C THR A 711 -3.20 22.18 22.49
N GLN A 712 -3.43 23.07 23.46
CA GLN A 712 -2.82 23.02 24.79
C GLN A 712 -3.57 22.11 25.79
N SER A 713 -4.72 21.55 25.41
CA SER A 713 -5.60 20.80 26.32
C SER A 713 -5.05 19.44 26.73
N GLY A 714 -5.27 19.07 27.99
CA GLY A 714 -4.99 17.73 28.52
C GLY A 714 -5.99 16.66 28.07
N GLU A 715 -7.22 17.03 27.71
CA GLU A 715 -8.30 16.14 27.23
C GLU A 715 -9.16 16.83 26.17
N ASP A 716 -9.98 16.07 25.46
CA ASP A 716 -10.95 16.61 24.50
C ASP A 716 -12.00 17.45 25.23
N VAL A 717 -12.34 18.63 24.72
CA VAL A 717 -13.32 19.54 25.35
C VAL A 717 -14.64 19.54 24.58
N ARG A 718 -15.75 19.74 25.31
CA ARG A 718 -17.11 19.67 24.79
C ARG A 718 -17.83 20.99 25.04
N ILE A 719 -18.54 21.48 24.02
CA ILE A 719 -19.38 22.68 24.08
C ILE A 719 -20.80 22.37 23.62
N SER A 720 -21.80 23.02 24.22
CA SER A 720 -23.24 22.84 23.91
C SER A 720 -23.89 24.11 23.37
N THR A 721 -23.30 25.28 23.66
CA THR A 721 -23.73 26.59 23.18
C THR A 721 -22.52 27.40 22.74
N ILE A 722 -22.72 28.33 21.81
CA ILE A 722 -21.73 29.34 21.42
C ILE A 722 -22.40 30.72 21.55
N PRO A 723 -21.99 31.56 22.52
CA PRO A 723 -22.43 32.95 22.61
C PRO A 723 -21.64 33.82 21.63
N ALA A 724 -22.31 34.72 20.91
CA ALA A 724 -21.68 35.74 20.10
C ALA A 724 -22.60 36.97 19.94
N HIS A 725 -22.01 38.14 19.77
CA HIS A 725 -22.70 39.37 19.40
C HIS A 725 -22.77 39.52 17.88
N LEU A 726 -23.93 39.95 17.37
CA LEU A 726 -23.99 40.66 16.09
C LEU A 726 -23.69 42.13 16.38
N THR A 727 -22.71 42.71 15.70
CA THR A 727 -22.37 44.13 15.76
C THR A 727 -22.64 44.80 14.42
N TYR A 728 -23.07 46.06 14.44
CA TYR A 728 -23.20 46.88 13.25
C TYR A 728 -23.02 48.37 13.50
N THR A 729 -22.49 49.10 12.50
CA THR A 729 -22.28 50.55 12.56
C THR A 729 -23.35 51.33 11.79
N VAL A 730 -23.89 50.74 10.73
CA VAL A 730 -24.93 51.28 9.85
C VAL A 730 -25.87 50.12 9.50
N GLY A 731 -27.16 50.41 9.34
CA GLY A 731 -28.22 49.42 9.13
C GLY A 731 -28.93 49.00 10.42
N ALA A 732 -29.62 47.87 10.39
CA ALA A 732 -30.34 47.31 11.54
C ALA A 732 -30.06 45.82 11.69
N GLY A 733 -30.19 45.25 12.90
CA GLY A 733 -29.98 43.82 13.13
C GLY A 733 -30.85 42.93 12.22
N THR A 734 -32.08 43.36 11.94
CA THR A 734 -33.04 42.72 11.03
C THR A 734 -32.62 42.66 9.56
N ASP A 735 -31.57 43.39 9.15
CA ASP A 735 -30.97 43.26 7.82
C ASP A 735 -30.25 41.90 7.67
N ILE A 736 -29.97 41.21 8.78
CA ILE A 736 -29.34 39.90 8.86
C ILE A 736 -30.33 38.89 9.46
N SER A 737 -30.45 37.69 8.87
CA SER A 737 -31.40 36.66 9.34
C SER A 737 -30.87 35.23 9.12
N SER A 738 -31.59 34.23 9.63
CA SER A 738 -31.30 32.80 9.40
C SER A 738 -29.87 32.36 9.78
N CYS A 739 -29.30 32.99 10.81
CA CYS A 739 -27.92 32.76 11.22
C CYS A 739 -27.72 31.35 11.82
N ARG A 740 -26.69 30.66 11.33
CA ARG A 740 -26.39 29.25 11.61
C ARG A 740 -24.90 29.01 11.75
N LEU A 741 -24.53 28.02 12.55
CA LEU A 741 -23.15 27.59 12.74
C LEU A 741 -22.84 26.32 11.94
N PHE A 742 -21.67 26.27 11.31
CA PHE A 742 -21.26 25.13 10.49
C PHE A 742 -19.85 24.63 10.82
N ASP A 743 -19.70 23.31 10.95
CA ASP A 743 -18.41 22.59 10.91
C ASP A 743 -18.17 22.14 9.46
N GLY A 744 -17.52 23.01 8.68
CA GLY A 744 -17.37 22.86 7.23
C GLY A 744 -18.71 22.86 6.48
N ALA A 745 -19.15 21.68 6.05
CA ALA A 745 -20.44 21.47 5.38
C ALA A 745 -21.59 21.13 6.36
N THR A 746 -21.28 20.63 7.56
CA THR A 746 -22.26 20.19 8.54
C THR A 746 -22.86 21.39 9.27
N ASN A 747 -24.17 21.60 9.15
CA ASN A 747 -24.89 22.57 9.98
C ASN A 747 -25.01 22.03 11.41
N LEU A 748 -24.77 22.88 12.41
CA LEU A 748 -24.83 22.56 13.84
C LEU A 748 -26.07 23.16 14.53
N THR A 749 -26.86 23.96 13.81
CA THR A 749 -28.01 24.72 14.33
C THR A 749 -29.18 24.69 13.34
N THR A 750 -30.23 23.92 13.63
CA THR A 750 -31.41 23.71 12.76
C THR A 750 -32.71 24.00 13.49
N GLY A 751 -33.82 24.12 12.74
CA GLY A 751 -35.15 24.35 13.31
C GLY A 751 -35.20 25.59 14.21
N SER A 752 -35.58 25.40 15.48
CA SER A 752 -35.65 26.45 16.49
C SER A 752 -34.29 27.01 16.95
N ASN A 753 -33.18 26.34 16.64
CA ASN A 753 -31.83 26.78 17.01
C ASN A 753 -31.23 27.79 16.02
N VAL A 754 -31.94 28.10 14.93
CA VAL A 754 -31.52 29.12 13.95
C VAL A 754 -31.72 30.53 14.54
N VAL A 755 -30.62 31.25 14.71
CA VAL A 755 -30.64 32.61 15.28
C VAL A 755 -31.18 33.60 14.25
N ASN A 756 -32.19 34.36 14.64
CA ASN A 756 -32.76 35.44 13.83
C ASN A 756 -32.66 36.75 14.61
N PRO A 757 -31.71 37.64 14.27
CA PRO A 757 -31.57 38.95 14.90
C PRO A 757 -32.82 39.82 14.72
N THR A 758 -33.29 40.41 15.82
CA THR A 758 -34.53 41.22 15.87
C THR A 758 -34.36 42.56 16.57
N THR A 759 -33.19 42.82 17.17
CA THR A 759 -32.90 44.01 17.97
C THR A 759 -32.41 45.18 17.14
N THR A 760 -32.77 46.40 17.55
CA THR A 760 -32.26 47.67 16.99
C THR A 760 -30.98 48.19 17.66
N ALA A 761 -30.39 47.43 18.58
CA ALA A 761 -29.10 47.75 19.21
C ALA A 761 -27.91 47.39 18.29
N SER A 762 -26.97 48.33 18.13
CA SER A 762 -25.75 48.21 17.32
C SER A 762 -24.73 47.16 17.82
N SER A 763 -24.96 46.58 18.99
CA SER A 763 -24.35 45.35 19.46
C SER A 763 -25.37 44.59 20.29
N ALA A 764 -25.67 43.35 19.91
CA ALA A 764 -26.67 42.53 20.60
C ALA A 764 -26.18 41.08 20.73
N ALA A 765 -26.32 40.53 21.94
CA ALA A 765 -25.89 39.18 22.29
C ALA A 765 -26.88 38.12 21.81
N TYR A 766 -26.37 37.03 21.24
CA TYR A 766 -27.14 35.86 20.84
C TYR A 766 -26.40 34.58 21.28
N THR A 767 -27.16 33.57 21.72
CA THR A 767 -26.61 32.27 22.09
C THR A 767 -27.06 31.23 21.07
N PHE A 768 -26.12 30.72 20.28
CA PHE A 768 -26.35 29.60 19.37
C PHE A 768 -26.37 28.30 20.18
N THR A 769 -27.55 27.72 20.40
CA THR A 769 -27.70 26.37 20.96
C THR A 769 -27.41 25.34 19.89
N LEU A 770 -26.49 24.41 20.13
CA LEU A 770 -26.12 23.40 19.14
C LEU A 770 -27.12 22.23 19.16
N ASP A 771 -27.53 21.76 17.98
CA ASP A 771 -28.45 20.62 17.81
C ASP A 771 -27.93 19.34 18.49
N SER A 772 -26.59 19.20 18.50
CA SER A 772 -25.86 18.28 19.36
C SER A 772 -24.56 18.95 19.79
N SER A 773 -24.08 18.62 20.98
CA SER A 773 -22.83 19.16 21.54
C SER A 773 -21.63 18.87 20.64
N LEU A 774 -20.82 19.88 20.35
CA LEU A 774 -19.59 19.75 19.59
C LEU A 774 -18.42 19.36 20.51
N THR A 775 -17.64 18.35 20.13
CA THR A 775 -16.36 18.01 20.76
C THR A 775 -15.20 18.58 19.95
N ILE A 776 -14.27 19.26 20.62
CA ILE A 776 -12.99 19.73 20.11
C ILE A 776 -11.90 18.77 20.63
N PRO A 777 -11.31 17.91 19.79
CA PRO A 777 -10.25 16.99 20.23
C PRO A 777 -9.00 17.74 20.70
N LYS A 778 -8.32 17.23 21.74
CA LYS A 778 -7.08 17.84 22.20
C LYS A 778 -6.00 17.78 21.12
N GLY A 779 -5.10 18.77 21.12
CA GLY A 779 -4.08 18.87 20.07
C GLY A 779 -4.61 19.45 18.75
N THR A 780 -5.88 19.89 18.68
CA THR A 780 -6.51 20.37 17.43
C THR A 780 -7.15 21.75 17.57
N VAL A 781 -7.38 22.40 16.42
CA VAL A 781 -8.20 23.61 16.29
C VAL A 781 -9.38 23.30 15.37
N LYS A 782 -10.62 23.54 15.82
CA LYS A 782 -11.81 23.51 14.95
C LYS A 782 -12.17 24.91 14.50
N THR A 783 -12.54 25.08 13.24
CA THR A 783 -13.03 26.36 12.69
C THR A 783 -14.52 26.22 12.39
N ILE A 784 -15.34 27.05 13.02
CA ILE A 784 -16.80 27.04 12.93
C ILE A 784 -17.28 28.31 12.23
N SER A 785 -17.98 28.16 11.11
CA SER A 785 -18.47 29.28 10.30
C SER A 785 -19.84 29.77 10.79
N VAL A 786 -19.96 31.07 11.05
CA VAL A 786 -21.26 31.76 11.15
C VAL A 786 -21.73 32.10 9.73
N LYS A 787 -22.82 31.49 9.28
CA LYS A 787 -23.48 31.79 7.99
C LYS A 787 -24.83 32.44 8.25
N CYS A 788 -25.17 33.51 7.54
CA CYS A 788 -26.47 34.19 7.63
C CYS A 788 -26.96 34.61 6.26
N ASN A 789 -28.28 34.85 6.15
CA ASN A 789 -28.87 35.53 5.00
C ASN A 789 -28.82 37.05 5.21
N VAL A 790 -28.60 37.79 4.14
CA VAL A 790 -28.68 39.25 4.06
C VAL A 790 -29.99 39.63 3.40
N SER A 791 -30.79 40.48 4.04
CA SER A 791 -32.07 40.96 3.49
C SER A 791 -31.90 41.57 2.10
N GLY A 792 -32.85 41.31 1.20
CA GLY A 792 -32.94 42.02 -0.09
C GLY A 792 -33.26 43.51 0.07
N ALA A 793 -33.74 43.91 1.25
CA ALA A 793 -33.95 45.30 1.66
C ALA A 793 -32.89 45.81 2.66
N ALA A 794 -31.76 45.10 2.82
CA ALA A 794 -30.70 45.48 3.75
C ALA A 794 -30.15 46.87 3.44
N THR A 795 -29.82 47.63 4.49
CA THR A 795 -29.43 49.03 4.38
C THR A 795 -28.15 49.19 3.54
N SER A 796 -28.21 49.97 2.46
CA SER A 796 -27.03 50.29 1.62
C SER A 796 -25.95 51.00 2.45
N GLY A 797 -24.71 50.52 2.39
CA GLY A 797 -23.62 50.96 3.26
C GLY A 797 -23.68 50.41 4.69
N GLY A 798 -24.63 49.52 5.00
CA GLY A 798 -24.71 48.83 6.29
C GLY A 798 -23.46 47.99 6.56
N ILE A 799 -22.97 47.95 7.79
CA ILE A 799 -21.69 47.30 8.13
C ILE A 799 -21.94 46.32 9.27
N PHE A 800 -21.68 45.03 9.07
CA PHE A 800 -22.00 43.95 10.01
C PHE A 800 -20.80 43.04 10.30
N ALA A 801 -20.68 42.56 11.53
CA ALA A 801 -19.72 41.53 11.93
C ALA A 801 -20.28 40.65 13.07
N TRP A 802 -19.79 39.42 13.20
CA TRP A 802 -20.05 38.58 14.37
C TRP A 802 -18.83 38.53 15.28
N VAL A 803 -19.03 38.66 16.59
CA VAL A 803 -17.96 38.85 17.57
C VAL A 803 -18.20 37.98 18.81
N MET A 804 -17.20 37.24 19.27
CA MET A 804 -17.15 36.70 20.63
C MET A 804 -16.21 37.59 21.45
N SER A 805 -16.75 38.34 22.41
CA SER A 805 -15.95 39.14 23.34
C SER A 805 -15.17 38.24 24.32
N SER A 806 -14.20 38.82 25.03
CA SER A 806 -13.51 38.10 26.11
C SER A 806 -14.45 37.73 27.27
N THR A 807 -15.55 38.46 27.46
CA THR A 807 -16.64 38.09 28.38
C THR A 807 -17.43 36.90 27.84
N ASP A 808 -17.82 36.91 26.56
CA ASP A 808 -18.53 35.76 25.94
C ASP A 808 -17.72 34.46 26.11
N VAL A 809 -16.42 34.52 25.80
CA VAL A 809 -15.50 33.38 25.90
C VAL A 809 -15.23 32.99 27.35
N GLY A 810 -14.97 33.97 28.23
CA GLY A 810 -14.53 33.71 29.61
C GLY A 810 -15.65 33.39 30.62
N THR A 811 -16.89 33.82 30.37
CA THR A 811 -18.00 33.65 31.34
C THR A 811 -19.26 33.01 30.77
N THR A 812 -19.54 33.16 29.47
CA THR A 812 -20.84 32.75 28.88
C THR A 812 -20.73 31.44 28.09
N LEU A 813 -19.58 31.17 27.48
CA LEU A 813 -19.30 29.95 26.73
C LEU A 813 -19.15 28.77 27.70
N SER A 814 -20.11 27.85 27.68
CA SER A 814 -20.07 26.65 28.53
C SER A 814 -19.18 25.58 27.89
N VAL A 815 -18.06 25.27 28.55
CA VAL A 815 -17.07 24.28 28.11
C VAL A 815 -16.83 23.27 29.23
N THR A 816 -16.77 21.98 28.91
CA THR A 816 -16.40 20.92 29.86
C THR A 816 -15.34 19.99 29.27
N GLY A 817 -14.50 19.40 30.14
CA GLY A 817 -13.68 18.24 29.77
C GLY A 817 -14.57 17.03 29.47
N THR A 818 -14.39 16.39 28.31
CA THR A 818 -15.28 15.32 27.83
C THR A 818 -15.24 14.09 28.73
N THR A 819 -14.13 13.84 29.41
CA THR A 819 -13.94 12.64 30.26
C THR A 819 -13.83 12.99 31.74
N SER A 820 -13.22 14.12 32.12
CA SER A 820 -13.20 14.56 33.53
C SER A 820 -14.53 15.16 33.98
N THR A 821 -15.39 15.61 33.05
CA THR A 821 -16.61 16.40 33.25
C THR A 821 -16.40 17.76 33.93
N GLY A 822 -15.15 18.17 34.17
CA GLY A 822 -14.83 19.45 34.82
C GLY A 822 -15.12 20.64 33.91
N SER A 823 -15.62 21.74 34.49
CA SER A 823 -15.82 23.02 33.82
C SER A 823 -14.49 23.65 33.39
N VAL A 824 -14.45 24.18 32.17
CA VAL A 824 -13.28 24.85 31.59
C VAL A 824 -13.60 26.33 31.37
N THR A 825 -12.81 27.21 31.98
CA THR A 825 -12.82 28.64 31.63
C THR A 825 -12.02 28.82 30.34
N ALA A 826 -12.68 29.15 29.24
CA ALA A 826 -12.00 29.43 27.98
C ALA A 826 -11.33 30.81 27.99
N THR A 827 -10.38 31.05 27.09
CA THR A 827 -9.63 32.32 27.00
C THR A 827 -9.57 32.85 25.56
N GLY A 828 -9.30 34.15 25.41
CA GLY A 828 -9.25 34.82 24.11
C GLY A 828 -10.53 35.58 23.76
N SER A 829 -10.66 35.93 22.48
CA SER A 829 -11.78 36.65 21.88
C SER A 829 -11.69 36.54 20.35
N ALA A 830 -12.84 36.61 19.66
CA ALA A 830 -12.93 36.40 18.23
C ALA A 830 -13.74 37.51 17.54
N THR A 831 -13.06 38.48 16.94
CA THR A 831 -13.70 39.58 16.19
C THR A 831 -13.73 39.24 14.70
N GLY A 832 -14.94 39.07 14.15
CA GLY A 832 -15.13 38.92 12.70
C GLY A 832 -14.77 40.19 11.92
N ALA A 833 -14.43 40.01 10.64
CA ALA A 833 -14.16 41.14 9.76
C ALA A 833 -15.45 41.86 9.34
N ASN A 834 -15.39 43.20 9.24
CA ASN A 834 -16.52 44.02 8.82
C ASN A 834 -16.97 43.71 7.38
N MET A 835 -18.25 43.40 7.21
CA MET A 835 -18.88 43.12 5.92
C MET A 835 -19.84 44.24 5.57
N THR A 836 -19.61 44.92 4.44
CA THR A 836 -20.36 46.12 4.05
C THR A 836 -21.40 45.81 2.98
N VAL A 837 -22.68 46.08 3.21
CA VAL A 837 -23.76 45.90 2.23
C VAL A 837 -23.64 46.93 1.10
N GLY A 838 -23.70 46.47 -0.14
CA GLY A 838 -23.73 47.28 -1.35
C GLY A 838 -24.42 46.55 -2.51
N SER A 839 -24.24 47.07 -3.73
CA SER A 839 -24.78 46.47 -4.96
C SER A 839 -23.71 45.72 -5.75
N ALA A 840 -24.13 44.71 -6.52
CA ALA A 840 -23.32 44.18 -7.61
C ALA A 840 -23.38 45.11 -8.84
N THR A 841 -22.35 45.08 -9.68
CA THR A 841 -22.38 45.75 -11.00
C THR A 841 -21.88 44.83 -12.11
N LEU A 842 -22.40 45.03 -13.31
CA LEU A 842 -22.01 44.34 -14.54
C LEU A 842 -21.59 45.41 -15.56
N ALA A 843 -20.31 45.50 -15.90
CA ALA A 843 -19.81 46.44 -16.90
C ALA A 843 -19.45 45.73 -18.21
N ALA A 844 -19.88 46.28 -19.34
CA ALA A 844 -19.56 45.79 -20.68
C ALA A 844 -18.67 46.78 -21.45
N ALA A 845 -17.58 46.28 -22.04
CA ALA A 845 -16.59 47.07 -22.80
C ALA A 845 -16.10 46.30 -24.05
N GLY A 846 -15.64 47.01 -25.08
CA GLY A 846 -15.17 46.39 -26.33
C GLY A 846 -13.80 45.72 -26.19
N ASP A 847 -13.57 44.60 -26.87
CA ASP A 847 -12.30 43.88 -26.87
C ASP A 847 -11.48 44.05 -28.16
N THR A 848 -10.74 45.15 -28.24
CA THR A 848 -9.80 45.41 -29.34
C THR A 848 -8.59 44.48 -29.39
N THR A 849 -8.38 43.56 -28.43
CA THR A 849 -7.19 42.70 -28.42
C THR A 849 -7.20 41.64 -29.51
N ASN A 850 -8.39 41.21 -29.97
CA ASN A 850 -8.55 40.18 -31.01
C ASN A 850 -9.55 40.57 -32.11
N THR A 851 -10.23 41.71 -32.02
CA THR A 851 -11.13 42.21 -33.09
C THR A 851 -10.70 43.59 -33.60
N SER A 852 -9.69 43.60 -34.46
CA SER A 852 -9.36 44.74 -35.33
C SER A 852 -10.34 44.83 -36.51
N TYR A 853 -10.34 45.96 -37.22
CA TYR A 853 -11.05 46.08 -38.50
C TYR A 853 -10.51 45.05 -39.49
N THR A 854 -11.40 44.28 -40.11
CA THR A 854 -11.06 43.29 -41.14
C THR A 854 -12.08 43.33 -42.28
N ILE A 855 -11.82 42.55 -43.33
CA ILE A 855 -12.73 42.37 -44.46
C ILE A 855 -13.22 40.93 -44.55
N ALA A 856 -14.42 40.72 -45.07
CA ALA A 856 -15.03 39.40 -45.20
C ALA A 856 -15.73 39.22 -46.55
N SER A 857 -15.76 37.98 -47.04
CA SER A 857 -16.53 37.64 -48.24
C SER A 857 -17.99 37.38 -47.89
N ALA A 858 -18.92 37.92 -48.67
CA ALA A 858 -20.34 37.65 -48.58
C ALA A 858 -20.66 36.15 -48.68
N GLY A 859 -21.76 35.71 -48.06
CA GLY A 859 -22.13 34.29 -48.00
C GLY A 859 -21.18 33.42 -47.17
N THR A 860 -20.42 33.99 -46.24
CA THR A 860 -19.49 33.27 -45.36
C THR A 860 -20.08 33.16 -43.96
N THR A 861 -20.02 31.95 -43.40
CA THR A 861 -20.56 31.61 -42.09
C THR A 861 -19.53 31.78 -40.96
N GLY A 862 -19.96 32.18 -39.77
CA GLY A 862 -19.14 32.23 -38.56
C GLY A 862 -18.06 33.32 -38.53
N VAL A 863 -18.22 34.40 -39.31
CA VAL A 863 -17.25 35.50 -39.39
C VAL A 863 -17.25 36.29 -38.08
N VAL A 864 -16.08 36.50 -37.45
CA VAL A 864 -15.96 37.32 -36.24
C VAL A 864 -16.19 38.79 -36.58
N VAL A 865 -17.13 39.45 -35.89
CA VAL A 865 -17.46 40.88 -36.09
C VAL A 865 -17.05 41.75 -34.91
N ALA A 866 -17.16 41.22 -33.69
CA ALA A 866 -16.87 41.98 -32.47
C ALA A 866 -16.51 41.05 -31.28
N GLY A 867 -15.86 41.61 -30.26
CA GLY A 867 -15.59 40.96 -28.99
C GLY A 867 -15.91 41.89 -27.82
N TYR A 868 -16.42 41.33 -26.72
CA TYR A 868 -16.95 42.09 -25.57
C TYR A 868 -16.47 41.55 -24.23
N LYS A 869 -15.80 42.41 -23.46
CA LYS A 869 -15.38 42.20 -22.07
C LYS A 869 -16.50 42.54 -21.12
N PHE A 870 -16.99 41.53 -20.40
CA PHE A 870 -17.89 41.68 -19.26
C PHE A 870 -17.10 41.58 -17.96
N THR A 871 -17.36 42.51 -17.03
CA THR A 871 -16.69 42.59 -15.72
C THR A 871 -17.75 42.63 -14.61
N ALA A 872 -17.63 41.76 -13.61
CA ALA A 872 -18.53 41.72 -12.45
C ALA A 872 -17.87 42.35 -11.22
N THR A 873 -18.66 43.00 -10.35
CA THR A 873 -18.18 43.48 -9.03
C THR A 873 -19.10 43.06 -7.89
N ASN A 874 -18.50 42.90 -6.70
CA ASN A 874 -19.10 42.51 -5.40
C ASN A 874 -19.74 41.10 -5.34
N ASP A 875 -20.52 40.68 -6.34
CA ASP A 875 -21.00 39.31 -6.54
C ASP A 875 -20.43 38.72 -7.85
N ASP A 876 -20.36 37.39 -7.93
CA ASP A 876 -20.13 36.70 -9.20
C ASP A 876 -21.44 36.77 -10.00
N ILE A 877 -21.39 36.97 -11.33
CA ILE A 877 -22.59 37.21 -12.15
C ILE A 877 -22.70 36.16 -13.27
N ASP A 878 -23.78 35.38 -13.27
CA ASP A 878 -24.15 34.48 -14.35
C ASP A 878 -24.96 35.25 -15.40
N LEU A 879 -24.38 35.49 -16.57
CA LEU A 879 -24.97 36.31 -17.62
C LEU A 879 -26.21 35.61 -18.22
N ARG A 880 -27.34 36.33 -18.29
CA ARG A 880 -28.65 35.76 -18.66
C ARG A 880 -29.13 36.20 -20.03
N ARG A 881 -29.01 37.49 -20.36
CA ARG A 881 -29.55 38.07 -21.59
C ARG A 881 -28.60 39.10 -22.17
N LEU A 882 -28.48 39.11 -23.50
CA LEU A 882 -27.79 40.13 -24.29
C LEU A 882 -28.79 40.78 -25.24
N VAL A 883 -28.72 42.11 -25.35
CA VAL A 883 -29.30 42.86 -26.47
C VAL A 883 -28.17 43.28 -27.39
N LEU A 884 -28.29 42.91 -28.66
CA LEU A 884 -27.36 43.18 -29.75
C LEU A 884 -27.93 44.29 -30.63
N LYS A 885 -27.07 45.17 -31.14
CA LYS A 885 -27.45 46.39 -31.85
C LYS A 885 -26.67 46.54 -33.15
N LEU A 886 -27.38 46.61 -34.26
CA LEU A 886 -26.82 46.98 -35.56
C LEU A 886 -26.61 48.51 -35.56
N THR A 887 -25.39 48.96 -35.29
CA THR A 887 -25.11 50.39 -35.06
C THR A 887 -24.84 51.17 -36.35
N ASN A 888 -24.14 50.59 -37.34
CA ASN A 888 -23.73 51.31 -38.56
C ASN A 888 -24.79 51.24 -39.68
N THR A 889 -26.02 51.63 -39.36
CA THR A 889 -27.19 51.53 -40.27
C THR A 889 -27.11 52.42 -41.51
N ALA A 890 -26.11 53.31 -41.59
CA ALA A 890 -25.83 54.12 -42.77
C ALA A 890 -25.12 53.34 -43.90
N SER A 891 -24.58 52.15 -43.63
CA SER A 891 -23.90 51.31 -44.63
C SER A 891 -24.06 49.79 -44.42
N SER A 892 -25.04 49.37 -43.61
CA SER A 892 -25.40 47.96 -43.40
C SER A 892 -26.83 47.86 -42.86
N SER A 893 -27.46 46.72 -43.10
CA SER A 893 -28.87 46.42 -42.86
C SER A 893 -29.03 45.03 -42.24
N ASP A 894 -30.26 44.66 -41.86
CA ASP A 894 -30.59 43.26 -41.56
C ASP A 894 -30.40 42.35 -42.78
N THR A 895 -30.50 42.88 -44.01
CA THR A 895 -30.34 42.10 -45.25
C THR A 895 -28.90 41.67 -45.58
N ASP A 896 -27.91 42.19 -44.83
CA ASP A 896 -26.50 41.78 -44.87
C ASP A 896 -26.20 40.55 -43.99
N ILE A 897 -27.17 40.15 -43.15
CA ILE A 897 -27.02 39.16 -42.08
C ILE A 897 -27.97 37.97 -42.34
N VAL A 898 -27.49 36.76 -42.04
CA VAL A 898 -28.32 35.53 -42.00
C VAL A 898 -28.55 35.10 -40.55
N LEU A 899 -27.51 35.03 -39.74
CA LEU A 899 -27.55 34.68 -38.32
C LEU A 899 -26.44 35.39 -37.53
N VAL A 900 -26.67 35.61 -36.24
CA VAL A 900 -25.68 36.15 -35.28
C VAL A 900 -25.55 35.20 -34.10
N HIS A 901 -24.31 34.83 -33.78
CA HIS A 901 -23.93 33.81 -32.79
C HIS A 901 -23.05 34.41 -31.69
N ILE A 902 -23.22 33.96 -30.45
CA ILE A 902 -22.43 34.43 -29.30
C ILE A 902 -21.59 33.29 -28.74
N PHE A 903 -20.28 33.49 -28.65
CA PHE A 903 -19.30 32.49 -28.23
C PHE A 903 -18.54 32.89 -26.95
N ASP A 904 -18.39 31.96 -26.00
CA ASP A 904 -17.36 31.97 -24.97
C ASP A 904 -16.20 31.07 -25.45
N GLY A 905 -15.12 31.69 -25.93
CA GLY A 905 -14.05 31.02 -26.65
C GLY A 905 -14.54 30.27 -27.90
N ASN A 906 -14.57 28.93 -27.81
CA ASN A 906 -15.03 28.03 -28.87
C ASN A 906 -16.47 27.51 -28.67
N THR A 907 -17.11 27.81 -27.53
CA THR A 907 -18.45 27.32 -27.19
C THR A 907 -19.50 28.37 -27.50
N GLU A 908 -20.53 28.01 -28.27
CA GLU A 908 -21.71 28.87 -28.47
C GLU A 908 -22.58 28.86 -27.21
N VAL A 909 -22.85 30.04 -26.62
CA VAL A 909 -23.47 30.16 -25.27
C VAL A 909 -24.95 30.57 -25.29
N ALA A 910 -25.44 31.04 -26.43
CA ALA A 910 -26.83 31.43 -26.63
C ALA A 910 -27.31 30.97 -28.02
N PRO A 911 -28.62 30.74 -28.23
CA PRO A 911 -29.16 30.46 -29.56
C PRO A 911 -28.86 31.60 -30.53
N ALA A 912 -28.55 31.23 -31.77
CA ALA A 912 -28.35 32.18 -32.86
C ALA A 912 -29.60 33.04 -33.11
N VAL A 913 -29.40 34.33 -33.38
CA VAL A 913 -30.48 35.31 -33.58
C VAL A 913 -30.42 36.00 -34.93
N THR A 914 -31.56 36.55 -35.34
CA THR A 914 -31.75 37.30 -36.59
C THR A 914 -32.14 38.74 -36.27
N PHE A 915 -31.63 39.69 -37.05
CA PHE A 915 -32.32 40.96 -37.27
C PHE A 915 -33.36 40.73 -38.37
N THR A 916 -34.54 41.33 -38.27
CA THR A 916 -35.63 41.10 -39.22
C THR A 916 -36.48 42.34 -39.46
N GLY A 917 -36.90 42.56 -40.71
CA GLY A 917 -37.84 43.62 -41.08
C GLY A 917 -37.29 45.03 -40.88
N GLY A 918 -35.97 45.21 -41.00
CA GLY A 918 -35.28 46.48 -40.71
C GLY A 918 -35.05 46.75 -39.22
N ALA A 919 -35.30 45.79 -38.32
CA ALA A 919 -35.02 45.95 -36.90
C ALA A 919 -33.52 46.10 -36.63
N THR A 920 -33.15 47.11 -35.84
CA THR A 920 -31.75 47.40 -35.48
C THR A 920 -31.33 46.79 -34.14
N LEU A 921 -32.25 46.10 -33.45
CA LEU A 921 -32.02 45.41 -32.18
C LEU A 921 -32.42 43.94 -32.29
N ALA A 922 -31.64 43.05 -31.67
CA ALA A 922 -31.93 41.63 -31.52
C ALA A 922 -31.59 41.18 -30.09
N THR A 923 -32.38 40.28 -29.51
CA THR A 923 -32.21 39.85 -28.11
C THR A 923 -31.99 38.35 -28.04
N THR A 924 -30.96 37.90 -27.33
CA THR A 924 -30.72 36.47 -27.06
C THR A 924 -30.59 36.17 -25.57
N THR A 925 -31.07 35.00 -25.16
CA THR A 925 -31.00 34.49 -23.79
C THR A 925 -29.97 33.37 -23.74
N LEU A 926 -29.01 33.45 -22.83
CA LEU A 926 -27.91 32.50 -22.74
C LEU A 926 -28.43 31.17 -22.17
N THR A 927 -28.24 30.10 -22.92
CA THR A 927 -28.64 28.73 -22.57
C THR A 927 -27.50 27.93 -21.93
N VAL A 928 -26.27 28.44 -21.99
CA VAL A 928 -25.09 27.89 -21.30
C VAL A 928 -24.73 28.82 -20.13
N PRO A 929 -24.54 28.30 -18.90
CA PRO A 929 -24.13 29.11 -17.76
C PRO A 929 -22.84 29.88 -18.04
N THR A 930 -22.89 31.20 -17.95
CA THR A 930 -21.84 32.11 -18.41
C THR A 930 -21.46 33.03 -17.26
N VAL A 931 -20.86 32.40 -16.24
CA VAL A 931 -20.42 33.08 -15.01
C VAL A 931 -19.19 33.95 -15.28
N ILE A 932 -19.27 35.18 -14.78
CA ILE A 932 -18.22 36.18 -14.68
C ILE A 932 -17.88 36.31 -13.19
N ALA A 933 -16.69 35.85 -12.77
CA ALA A 933 -16.29 35.97 -11.37
C ALA A 933 -15.97 37.43 -11.02
N ARG A 934 -16.34 37.88 -9.82
CA ARG A 934 -16.12 39.26 -9.35
C ARG A 934 -14.66 39.67 -9.43
N GLY A 935 -14.41 40.88 -9.91
CA GLY A 935 -13.05 41.39 -10.14
C GLY A 935 -12.31 40.73 -11.30
N THR A 936 -12.95 39.85 -12.08
CA THR A 936 -12.38 39.26 -13.30
C THR A 936 -13.12 39.75 -14.55
N GLN A 937 -12.52 39.53 -15.71
CA GLN A 937 -13.08 39.86 -17.02
C GLN A 937 -13.34 38.58 -17.81
N LYS A 938 -14.47 38.48 -18.50
CA LYS A 938 -14.79 37.44 -19.49
C LYS A 938 -15.02 38.07 -20.85
N VAL A 939 -14.44 37.49 -21.91
CA VAL A 939 -14.65 37.92 -23.30
C VAL A 939 -15.70 37.03 -23.96
N LEU A 940 -16.73 37.63 -24.55
CA LEU A 940 -17.63 36.96 -25.48
C LEU A 940 -17.42 37.48 -26.90
N THR A 941 -17.40 36.58 -27.88
CA THR A 941 -17.15 36.88 -29.29
C THR A 941 -18.45 36.80 -30.09
N VAL A 942 -18.78 37.86 -30.82
CA VAL A 942 -19.89 37.91 -31.77
C VAL A 942 -19.42 37.41 -33.13
N LYS A 943 -20.07 36.37 -33.64
CA LYS A 943 -19.87 35.85 -35.00
C LYS A 943 -21.14 35.99 -35.83
N VAL A 944 -20.99 36.13 -37.15
CA VAL A 944 -22.10 36.39 -38.07
C VAL A 944 -21.98 35.48 -39.30
N ASP A 945 -23.12 34.94 -39.72
CA ASP A 945 -23.31 34.37 -41.04
C ASP A 945 -23.74 35.49 -41.99
N LEU A 946 -22.89 35.83 -42.97
CA LEU A 946 -23.11 36.93 -43.90
C LEU A 946 -24.03 36.53 -45.05
N ALA A 947 -24.93 37.42 -45.44
CA ALA A 947 -25.75 37.24 -46.63
C ALA A 947 -24.90 37.23 -47.91
N GLY A 948 -25.43 36.63 -48.99
CA GLY A 948 -24.76 36.57 -50.30
C GLY A 948 -24.99 37.83 -51.14
N ILE A 949 -23.96 38.29 -51.84
CA ILE A 949 -24.01 39.37 -52.84
C ILE A 949 -24.07 38.76 -54.24
N THR A 950 -25.01 39.21 -55.06
CA THR A 950 -25.28 38.75 -56.44
C THR A 950 -25.01 39.84 -57.46
N ASN A 951 -24.85 39.47 -58.74
CA ASN A 951 -24.64 40.38 -59.89
C ASN A 951 -25.88 41.23 -60.26
N ASP A 952 -26.73 41.56 -59.30
CA ASP A 952 -27.95 42.35 -59.51
C ASP A 952 -27.95 43.52 -58.52
N ALA A 953 -27.73 44.72 -59.07
CA ALA A 953 -27.62 45.95 -58.29
C ALA A 953 -28.96 46.42 -57.69
N ALA A 954 -30.09 45.83 -58.07
CA ALA A 954 -31.42 46.30 -57.69
C ALA A 954 -31.78 46.11 -56.20
N ALA A 955 -31.02 45.31 -55.45
CA ALA A 955 -31.42 44.79 -54.13
C ALA A 955 -30.76 45.47 -52.91
N GLY A 956 -29.96 46.53 -53.10
CA GLY A 956 -29.25 47.19 -51.99
C GLY A 956 -28.15 46.34 -51.33
N LYS A 957 -27.73 45.24 -51.96
CA LYS A 957 -26.70 44.30 -51.46
C LYS A 957 -25.36 44.58 -52.13
N GLY A 958 -24.79 45.75 -51.85
CA GLY A 958 -23.51 46.18 -52.40
C GLY A 958 -22.32 45.56 -51.66
N SER A 959 -21.19 45.45 -52.36
CA SER A 959 -19.90 45.36 -51.66
C SER A 959 -19.56 46.71 -51.02
N GLY A 960 -18.64 46.71 -50.05
CA GLY A 960 -18.21 47.90 -49.33
C GLY A 960 -19.05 48.21 -48.08
N HIS A 961 -20.06 47.42 -47.74
CA HIS A 961 -20.87 47.59 -46.52
C HIS A 961 -20.05 47.35 -45.24
N LEU A 962 -20.13 48.24 -44.24
CA LEU A 962 -19.41 48.09 -42.95
C LEU A 962 -20.36 47.68 -41.82
N LEU A 963 -20.28 46.42 -41.44
CA LEU A 963 -21.13 45.78 -40.44
C LEU A 963 -20.52 45.90 -39.04
N ASN A 964 -21.30 46.45 -38.10
CA ASN A 964 -20.99 46.58 -36.67
C ASN A 964 -22.17 46.07 -35.85
N ILE A 965 -21.92 45.10 -34.96
CA ILE A 965 -22.93 44.58 -34.02
C ILE A 965 -22.42 44.83 -32.60
N ASP A 966 -23.02 45.82 -31.94
CA ASP A 966 -22.64 46.27 -30.60
C ASP A 966 -23.52 45.63 -29.52
N ILE A 967 -23.06 45.65 -28.27
CA ILE A 967 -23.93 45.41 -27.11
C ILE A 967 -24.71 46.69 -26.79
N ASP A 968 -26.03 46.56 -26.64
CA ASP A 968 -26.87 47.64 -26.14
C ASP A 968 -26.92 47.63 -24.60
N ASN A 969 -26.61 48.78 -24.00
CA ASN A 969 -26.81 49.07 -22.58
C ASN A 969 -27.76 50.27 -22.37
N ASN A 970 -28.41 50.77 -23.43
CA ASN A 970 -29.32 51.91 -23.37
C ASN A 970 -30.73 51.50 -22.89
N ASP A 971 -31.14 50.24 -23.12
CA ASP A 971 -32.21 49.58 -22.35
C ASP A 971 -31.65 49.18 -20.98
N SER A 972 -32.10 49.86 -19.93
CA SER A 972 -31.71 49.62 -18.54
C SER A 972 -32.16 48.27 -17.98
N THR A 973 -32.90 47.46 -18.75
CA THR A 973 -33.29 46.08 -18.46
C THR A 973 -32.72 45.07 -19.46
N GLY A 974 -32.17 45.54 -20.58
CA GLY A 974 -31.92 44.75 -21.79
C GLY A 974 -30.88 43.66 -21.58
N THR A 975 -29.62 44.08 -21.47
CA THR A 975 -28.46 43.22 -21.21
C THR A 975 -28.29 43.04 -19.70
N TYR A 976 -28.41 41.81 -19.18
CA TYR A 976 -28.34 41.54 -17.74
C TYR A 976 -27.82 40.14 -17.37
N GLY A 977 -27.35 40.01 -16.13
CA GLY A 977 -27.05 38.75 -15.47
C GLY A 977 -27.74 38.61 -14.11
N SER A 978 -27.59 37.45 -13.48
CA SER A 978 -28.00 37.20 -12.10
C SER A 978 -26.76 37.13 -11.21
N GLY A 979 -26.76 37.84 -10.09
CA GLY A 979 -25.80 37.57 -9.02
C GLY A 979 -25.93 36.12 -8.55
N VAL A 980 -24.80 35.43 -8.39
CA VAL A 980 -24.75 34.00 -8.05
C VAL A 980 -24.92 33.79 -6.53
N GLY A 981 -24.37 34.68 -5.71
CA GLY A 981 -24.55 34.65 -4.25
C GLY A 981 -25.83 35.36 -3.79
N SER A 982 -26.26 36.40 -4.51
CA SER A 982 -27.41 37.26 -4.14
C SER A 982 -28.73 36.91 -4.83
N GLY A 983 -28.70 36.23 -5.98
CA GLY A 983 -29.90 36.01 -6.81
C GLY A 983 -30.50 37.29 -7.42
N VAL A 984 -29.87 38.45 -7.21
CA VAL A 984 -30.36 39.75 -7.69
C VAL A 984 -30.07 39.91 -9.19
N GLN A 985 -31.02 40.43 -9.95
CA GLN A 985 -30.80 40.82 -11.34
C GLN A 985 -29.87 42.04 -11.40
N VAL A 986 -28.75 41.88 -12.09
CA VAL A 986 -27.75 42.93 -12.34
C VAL A 986 -27.77 43.30 -13.81
N ASN A 987 -28.38 44.44 -14.12
CA ASN A 987 -28.39 45.00 -15.47
C ASN A 987 -27.02 45.59 -15.80
N SER A 988 -26.63 45.54 -17.08
CA SER A 988 -25.34 46.03 -17.54
C SER A 988 -25.28 47.56 -17.58
N THR A 989 -24.18 48.13 -17.12
CA THR A 989 -23.91 49.57 -17.04
C THR A 989 -22.71 49.93 -17.90
N GLY A 990 -22.82 50.93 -18.77
CA GLY A 990 -21.74 51.37 -19.65
C GLY A 990 -22.17 52.42 -20.66
N SER A 991 -21.40 52.56 -21.75
CA SER A 991 -21.78 53.38 -22.91
C SER A 991 -23.06 52.86 -23.58
N THR A 992 -23.87 53.77 -24.14
CA THR A 992 -25.15 53.51 -24.83
C THR A 992 -25.02 52.74 -26.16
N ALA A 993 -23.78 52.56 -26.62
CA ALA A 993 -23.36 51.46 -27.47
C ALA A 993 -21.90 51.11 -27.10
N VAL A 994 -21.58 49.83 -27.03
CA VAL A 994 -20.19 49.37 -26.87
C VAL A 994 -19.60 49.13 -28.26
N THR A 995 -19.00 50.17 -28.84
CA THR A 995 -18.65 50.22 -30.26
C THR A 995 -17.58 49.18 -30.65
N SER A 996 -17.94 48.30 -31.57
CA SER A 996 -17.02 47.46 -32.34
C SER A 996 -16.26 48.27 -33.40
N THR A 997 -15.11 47.75 -33.83
CA THR A 997 -14.43 48.16 -35.06
C THR A 997 -15.22 47.75 -36.31
N GLY A 998 -15.85 46.58 -36.27
CA GLY A 998 -16.66 46.03 -37.35
C GLY A 998 -15.85 45.44 -38.50
N ILE A 999 -16.57 44.93 -39.50
CA ILE A 999 -15.99 44.31 -40.69
C ILE A 999 -16.57 44.92 -41.97
N ARG A 1000 -15.76 45.04 -43.02
CA ARG A 1000 -16.25 45.46 -44.34
C ARG A 1000 -16.48 44.28 -45.27
N ILE A 1001 -17.71 44.16 -45.76
CA ILE A 1001 -18.20 43.04 -46.56
C ILE A 1001 -17.93 43.32 -48.04
N PHE A 1002 -17.39 42.35 -48.76
CA PHE A 1002 -17.26 42.35 -50.21
C PHE A 1002 -17.77 41.03 -50.77
N LYS A 1003 -18.20 40.99 -52.03
CA LYS A 1003 -18.57 39.73 -52.69
C LYS A 1003 -17.40 38.74 -52.73
N SER A 1004 -16.22 39.22 -53.09
CA SER A 1004 -14.93 38.51 -53.08
C SER A 1004 -13.82 39.54 -52.83
N TYR A 1005 -12.61 39.12 -52.49
CA TYR A 1005 -11.47 40.02 -52.33
C TYR A 1005 -10.11 39.35 -52.67
N PRO A 1006 -9.10 40.13 -53.11
CA PRO A 1006 -7.75 39.64 -53.34
C PRO A 1006 -7.00 39.39 -52.03
N LYS A 1007 -6.32 38.24 -51.95
CA LYS A 1007 -5.40 37.85 -50.87
C LYS A 1007 -3.98 37.89 -51.41
N PHE A 1008 -3.07 38.58 -50.73
CA PHE A 1008 -1.68 38.73 -51.15
C PHE A 1008 -0.75 37.76 -50.42
N ALA A 1009 0.37 37.41 -51.06
CA ALA A 1009 1.49 36.74 -50.41
C ALA A 1009 2.83 37.09 -51.09
N SER A 1010 3.92 37.12 -50.33
CA SER A 1010 5.27 37.04 -50.91
C SER A 1010 5.48 35.65 -51.52
N VAL A 1011 6.16 35.55 -52.68
CA VAL A 1011 6.50 34.23 -53.23
C VAL A 1011 7.66 33.62 -52.42
N THR A 1012 7.45 32.43 -51.87
CA THR A 1012 8.41 31.69 -51.04
C THR A 1012 8.86 30.38 -51.71
N GLY A 1013 9.77 29.65 -51.08
CA GLY A 1013 10.28 28.38 -51.60
C GLY A 1013 11.11 28.54 -52.88
N THR A 1014 11.02 27.58 -53.81
CA THR A 1014 11.77 27.59 -55.08
C THR A 1014 11.44 28.80 -55.96
N GLY A 1015 10.24 29.36 -55.84
CA GLY A 1015 9.83 30.57 -56.57
C GLY A 1015 10.31 31.90 -55.99
N ALA A 1016 10.94 31.92 -54.81
CA ALA A 1016 11.41 33.15 -54.19
C ALA A 1016 12.54 33.82 -55.00
N LEU A 1017 12.68 35.14 -54.89
CA LEU A 1017 13.92 35.80 -55.34
C LEU A 1017 15.02 35.56 -54.30
N PRO A 1018 16.24 35.16 -54.71
CA PRO A 1018 17.35 35.02 -53.78
C PRO A 1018 17.74 36.39 -53.24
N GLN A 1019 18.20 36.44 -51.99
CA GLN A 1019 18.57 37.71 -51.35
C GLN A 1019 19.73 38.40 -52.07
N SER A 1020 20.72 37.66 -52.58
CA SER A 1020 21.82 38.20 -53.41
C SER A 1020 21.48 38.22 -54.91
N GLY A 1021 22.33 38.87 -55.71
CA GLY A 1021 22.26 38.87 -57.17
C GLY A 1021 21.30 39.90 -57.77
N VAL A 1022 21.09 41.06 -57.11
CA VAL A 1022 20.16 42.11 -57.58
C VAL A 1022 20.49 42.66 -58.99
N ALA A 1023 21.72 42.45 -59.47
CA ALA A 1023 22.11 42.74 -60.86
C ALA A 1023 21.31 41.95 -61.93
N ASP A 1024 20.61 40.86 -61.56
CA ASP A 1024 19.70 40.15 -62.48
C ASP A 1024 18.41 40.94 -62.82
N GLY A 1025 18.19 42.09 -62.17
CA GLY A 1025 17.10 43.01 -62.48
C GLY A 1025 15.72 42.64 -61.96
N ARG A 1026 15.55 41.51 -61.27
CA ARG A 1026 14.27 41.13 -60.62
C ARG A 1026 14.18 41.76 -59.23
N LEU A 1027 13.13 42.53 -58.97
CA LEU A 1027 13.09 43.45 -57.83
C LEU A 1027 12.20 42.95 -56.67
N ILE A 1028 11.01 42.43 -56.98
CA ILE A 1028 10.11 41.76 -56.02
C ILE A 1028 9.27 40.69 -56.74
N ARG A 1029 8.94 39.60 -56.03
CA ARG A 1029 7.92 38.62 -56.42
C ARG A 1029 6.82 38.54 -55.36
N PHE A 1030 5.57 38.68 -55.78
CA PHE A 1030 4.39 38.43 -54.94
C PHE A 1030 3.32 37.69 -55.75
N SER A 1031 2.34 37.14 -55.06
CA SER A 1031 1.15 36.56 -55.69
C SER A 1031 -0.11 37.21 -55.13
N VAL A 1032 -1.17 37.17 -55.93
CA VAL A 1032 -2.51 37.62 -55.56
C VAL A 1032 -3.49 36.50 -55.90
N THR A 1033 -4.31 36.11 -54.93
CA THR A 1033 -5.30 35.03 -55.05
C THR A 1033 -6.69 35.62 -54.88
N ALA A 1034 -7.60 35.39 -55.81
CA ALA A 1034 -9.00 35.77 -55.64
C ALA A 1034 -9.66 34.86 -54.58
N ASP A 1035 -10.52 35.40 -53.72
CA ASP A 1035 -11.25 34.56 -52.78
C ASP A 1035 -12.21 33.58 -53.48
N SER A 1036 -12.54 32.49 -52.80
CA SER A 1036 -13.42 31.42 -53.27
C SER A 1036 -14.85 31.86 -53.65
N LYS A 1037 -15.30 33.04 -53.21
CA LYS A 1037 -16.65 33.56 -53.51
C LYS A 1037 -16.78 34.24 -54.88
N GLY A 1038 -15.68 34.54 -55.58
CA GLY A 1038 -15.75 35.08 -56.94
C GLY A 1038 -14.41 35.56 -57.50
N PRO A 1039 -14.30 35.79 -58.82
CA PRO A 1039 -13.12 36.43 -59.41
C PRO A 1039 -12.98 37.87 -58.90
N VAL A 1040 -11.78 38.44 -58.99
CA VAL A 1040 -11.52 39.88 -58.71
C VAL A 1040 -10.80 40.54 -59.88
N ASN A 1041 -11.03 41.83 -60.10
CA ASN A 1041 -10.32 42.61 -61.11
C ASN A 1041 -9.31 43.58 -60.47
N ILE A 1042 -8.24 43.94 -61.18
CA ILE A 1042 -7.20 44.87 -60.71
C ILE A 1042 -6.99 45.96 -61.76
N ALA A 1043 -6.95 47.22 -61.32
CA ALA A 1043 -6.74 48.41 -62.15
C ALA A 1043 -5.42 49.15 -61.86
N LYS A 1044 -4.84 49.01 -60.65
CA LYS A 1044 -3.61 49.73 -60.27
C LYS A 1044 -2.80 48.98 -59.19
N PHE A 1045 -1.48 49.02 -59.32
CA PHE A 1045 -0.51 48.79 -58.23
C PHE A 1045 0.37 50.04 -58.03
N LEU A 1046 0.93 50.22 -56.83
CA LEU A 1046 1.90 51.26 -56.49
C LEU A 1046 3.14 50.63 -55.85
N VAL A 1047 4.31 50.90 -56.41
CA VAL A 1047 5.59 50.31 -55.97
C VAL A 1047 6.60 51.42 -55.65
N THR A 1048 7.35 51.28 -54.55
CA THR A 1048 8.48 52.17 -54.22
C THR A 1048 9.80 51.41 -54.25
N ILE A 1049 10.83 52.00 -54.84
CA ILE A 1049 12.17 51.38 -55.00
C ILE A 1049 13.21 52.28 -54.31
N ALA A 1050 13.74 51.84 -53.17
CA ALA A 1050 14.85 52.49 -52.48
C ALA A 1050 16.18 51.75 -52.77
N THR A 1051 17.29 52.48 -52.80
CA THR A 1051 18.64 51.95 -53.10
C THR A 1051 19.66 52.38 -52.05
N SER A 1052 20.78 51.65 -51.94
CA SER A 1052 21.96 52.09 -51.17
C SER A 1052 23.01 52.76 -52.07
N THR A 1053 23.98 52.01 -52.60
CA THR A 1053 25.07 52.52 -53.46
C THR A 1053 24.81 52.40 -54.96
N ILE A 1054 23.64 51.89 -55.36
CA ILE A 1054 23.21 51.71 -56.75
C ILE A 1054 22.86 53.06 -57.39
N THR A 1055 23.38 53.32 -58.59
CA THR A 1055 23.29 54.63 -59.24
C THR A 1055 21.96 54.86 -59.96
N SER A 1056 21.29 53.81 -60.44
CA SER A 1056 19.91 53.89 -60.95
C SER A 1056 19.26 52.51 -61.10
N VAL A 1057 17.93 52.46 -61.12
CA VAL A 1057 17.11 51.28 -61.42
C VAL A 1057 16.11 51.68 -62.51
N ASN A 1058 16.55 51.63 -63.77
CA ASN A 1058 15.75 52.10 -64.90
C ASN A 1058 14.87 50.98 -65.47
N THR A 1059 14.14 51.27 -66.56
CA THR A 1059 13.30 50.31 -67.32
C THR A 1059 12.32 49.51 -66.45
N VAL A 1060 11.83 50.11 -65.37
CA VAL A 1060 10.97 49.45 -64.37
C VAL A 1060 9.61 49.11 -64.95
N ASN A 1061 9.20 47.85 -64.80
CA ASN A 1061 7.88 47.37 -65.18
C ASN A 1061 7.46 46.17 -64.31
N MET A 1062 6.17 45.85 -64.31
CA MET A 1062 5.63 44.65 -63.67
C MET A 1062 5.18 43.65 -64.74
N PHE A 1063 5.35 42.37 -64.44
CA PHE A 1063 5.00 41.25 -65.31
C PHE A 1063 4.07 40.31 -64.55
N ALA A 1064 2.94 39.94 -65.16
CA ALA A 1064 1.92 39.08 -64.57
C ALA A 1064 1.86 37.70 -65.25
N PHE A 1065 1.74 36.65 -64.45
CA PHE A 1065 1.82 35.24 -64.86
C PHE A 1065 0.74 34.41 -64.16
N ASN A 1066 0.14 33.46 -64.88
CA ASN A 1066 -0.89 32.58 -64.34
C ASN A 1066 -0.32 31.40 -63.54
N THR A 1067 0.97 31.07 -63.72
CA THR A 1067 1.56 29.85 -63.15
C THR A 1067 2.96 30.11 -62.59
N LEU A 1068 3.24 29.53 -61.43
CA LEU A 1068 4.58 29.28 -60.91
C LEU A 1068 4.85 27.78 -61.03
N ASP A 1069 5.89 27.38 -61.77
CA ASP A 1069 6.23 25.95 -61.90
C ASP A 1069 6.96 25.41 -60.67
N ALA A 1070 7.08 24.08 -60.57
CA ALA A 1070 7.75 23.43 -59.44
C ALA A 1070 9.25 23.82 -59.29
N SER A 1071 9.87 24.24 -60.40
CA SER A 1071 11.26 24.70 -60.47
C SER A 1071 11.44 26.17 -60.07
N GLY A 1072 10.35 26.90 -59.80
CA GLY A 1072 10.36 28.31 -59.40
C GLY A 1072 10.28 29.32 -60.56
N ASN A 1073 9.97 28.87 -61.78
CA ASN A 1073 9.82 29.75 -62.94
C ASN A 1073 8.40 30.30 -63.05
N LEU A 1074 8.29 31.58 -63.39
CA LEU A 1074 7.03 32.22 -63.72
C LEU A 1074 6.68 31.93 -65.18
N THR A 1075 5.52 31.33 -65.42
CA THR A 1075 5.10 30.76 -66.71
C THR A 1075 3.64 31.09 -67.01
N GLY A 1076 3.22 30.96 -68.28
CA GLY A 1076 1.87 31.34 -68.71
C GLY A 1076 1.59 32.84 -68.50
N PRO A 1077 2.31 33.76 -69.20
CA PRO A 1077 2.09 35.20 -69.07
C PRO A 1077 0.63 35.58 -69.34
N VAL A 1078 0.15 36.60 -68.63
CA VAL A 1078 -1.25 37.04 -68.71
C VAL A 1078 -1.56 37.66 -70.08
N ALA A 1079 -2.70 37.28 -70.66
CA ALA A 1079 -3.21 37.82 -71.92
C ALA A 1079 -4.03 39.10 -71.70
N GLY A 1080 -4.22 39.90 -72.77
CA GLY A 1080 -4.92 41.19 -72.71
C GLY A 1080 -4.04 42.38 -72.30
N VAL A 1081 -2.82 42.12 -71.83
CA VAL A 1081 -1.75 43.10 -71.61
C VAL A 1081 -0.62 42.92 -72.64
N ASN A 1082 0.54 43.55 -72.42
CA ASN A 1082 1.65 43.54 -73.38
C ASN A 1082 2.40 42.20 -73.44
N THR A 1083 3.22 42.05 -74.49
CA THR A 1083 4.10 40.89 -74.74
C THR A 1083 4.81 40.41 -73.48
N GLY A 1084 4.73 39.11 -73.20
CA GLY A 1084 5.37 38.50 -72.03
C GLY A 1084 4.67 38.79 -70.69
N GLY A 1085 3.44 39.32 -70.70
CA GLY A 1085 2.67 39.64 -69.49
C GLY A 1085 3.01 40.99 -68.88
N GLN A 1086 3.69 41.86 -69.63
CA GLN A 1086 4.17 43.17 -69.19
C GLN A 1086 2.99 44.16 -69.03
N LEU A 1087 2.92 44.85 -67.88
CA LEU A 1087 1.74 45.66 -67.53
C LEU A 1087 1.73 47.05 -68.18
N LEU A 1088 2.82 47.81 -68.09
CA LEU A 1088 2.93 49.10 -68.77
C LEU A 1088 3.48 48.91 -70.19
N THR A 1089 2.97 49.63 -71.19
CA THR A 1089 3.51 49.59 -72.56
C THR A 1089 4.94 50.13 -72.63
N THR A 1090 5.20 51.19 -71.86
CA THR A 1090 6.48 51.88 -71.75
C THR A 1090 6.99 51.73 -70.30
N SER A 1091 8.12 51.06 -70.13
CA SER A 1091 8.75 50.88 -68.81
C SER A 1091 9.30 52.20 -68.26
N VAL A 1092 9.23 52.39 -66.94
CA VAL A 1092 9.52 53.65 -66.25
C VAL A 1092 11.03 53.81 -66.01
N SER A 1093 11.58 55.00 -66.30
CA SER A 1093 12.94 55.38 -65.92
C SER A 1093 12.92 56.08 -64.56
N THR A 1094 13.85 55.73 -63.65
CA THR A 1094 13.95 56.37 -62.32
C THR A 1094 15.15 57.32 -62.21
N ALA A 1095 15.90 57.55 -63.30
CA ALA A 1095 17.14 58.32 -63.36
C ALA A 1095 17.07 59.81 -62.93
N VAL A 1096 15.94 60.26 -62.38
CA VAL A 1096 15.65 61.64 -61.96
C VAL A 1096 15.32 61.74 -60.45
N TYR A 1097 15.14 60.61 -59.74
CA TYR A 1097 14.66 60.58 -58.36
C TYR A 1097 15.74 60.05 -57.39
N PRO A 1098 16.40 60.93 -56.60
CA PRO A 1098 17.55 60.55 -55.77
C PRO A 1098 17.20 59.79 -54.47
N SER A 1099 15.91 59.65 -54.13
CA SER A 1099 15.48 58.88 -52.96
C SER A 1099 14.06 58.30 -53.15
N SER A 1100 13.98 56.97 -53.16
CA SER A 1100 12.72 56.18 -53.15
C SER A 1100 11.63 56.61 -54.15
N PRO A 1101 11.91 56.60 -55.49
CA PRO A 1101 10.88 56.77 -56.52
C PRO A 1101 9.65 55.90 -56.26
N THR A 1102 8.48 56.53 -56.39
CA THR A 1102 7.16 55.89 -56.30
C THR A 1102 6.57 55.76 -57.71
N ILE A 1103 6.18 54.55 -58.09
CA ILE A 1103 5.81 54.18 -59.45
C ILE A 1103 4.40 53.58 -59.44
N ALA A 1104 3.46 54.27 -60.11
CA ALA A 1104 2.12 53.77 -60.35
C ALA A 1104 2.12 52.87 -61.60
N ILE A 1105 1.50 51.70 -61.50
CA ILE A 1105 1.49 50.66 -62.52
C ILE A 1105 0.03 50.32 -62.81
N TYR A 1106 -0.44 50.79 -63.96
CA TYR A 1106 -1.75 50.46 -64.52
C TYR A 1106 -1.55 49.37 -65.57
N PRO A 1107 -2.38 48.32 -65.62
CA PRO A 1107 -2.37 47.39 -66.75
C PRO A 1107 -2.75 48.15 -68.04
N GLN A 1108 -2.01 47.91 -69.13
CA GLN A 1108 -2.28 48.52 -70.43
C GLN A 1108 -2.32 47.45 -71.51
N THR A 1109 -3.22 47.65 -72.47
CA THR A 1109 -3.21 46.94 -73.76
C THR A 1109 -1.98 47.33 -74.59
N THR A 1110 -1.62 46.53 -75.59
CA THR A 1110 -0.54 46.82 -76.56
C THR A 1110 -0.71 48.16 -77.32
N ALA A 1111 -1.89 48.77 -77.27
CA ALA A 1111 -2.19 50.07 -77.87
C ALA A 1111 -2.01 51.27 -76.91
N GLY A 1112 -1.53 51.06 -75.68
CA GLY A 1112 -1.35 52.13 -74.67
C GLY A 1112 -2.58 52.42 -73.81
N ALA A 1113 -3.76 51.96 -74.21
CA ALA A 1113 -4.99 52.15 -73.44
C ALA A 1113 -4.99 51.30 -72.16
N THR A 1114 -5.33 51.93 -71.03
CA THR A 1114 -5.51 51.28 -69.73
C THR A 1114 -6.57 50.18 -69.79
N THR A 1115 -6.32 49.08 -69.10
CA THR A 1115 -7.20 47.91 -68.98
C THR A 1115 -7.14 47.36 -67.54
N THR A 1116 -7.86 46.27 -67.28
CA THR A 1116 -7.87 45.58 -65.98
C THR A 1116 -7.29 44.18 -66.11
N ILE A 1117 -6.86 43.60 -64.99
CA ILE A 1117 -6.45 42.19 -64.91
C ILE A 1117 -7.46 41.45 -64.05
N GLN A 1118 -8.12 40.43 -64.61
CA GLN A 1118 -8.99 39.55 -63.83
C GLN A 1118 -8.22 38.35 -63.29
N ILE A 1119 -8.39 38.07 -62.01
CA ILE A 1119 -7.96 36.84 -61.35
C ILE A 1119 -9.19 35.96 -61.15
N GLY A 1120 -9.15 34.73 -61.69
CA GLY A 1120 -10.25 33.77 -61.60
C GLY A 1120 -10.58 33.37 -60.16
N VAL A 1121 -11.82 32.95 -59.91
CA VAL A 1121 -12.29 32.53 -58.57
C VAL A 1121 -11.36 31.49 -57.95
N GLY A 1122 -10.95 31.69 -56.68
CA GLY A 1122 -10.01 30.81 -55.96
C GLY A 1122 -8.62 30.66 -56.59
N SER A 1123 -8.32 31.38 -57.68
CA SER A 1123 -7.10 31.19 -58.48
C SER A 1123 -6.01 32.16 -58.05
N THR A 1124 -4.75 31.74 -58.16
CA THR A 1124 -3.57 32.55 -57.83
C THR A 1124 -2.88 33.05 -59.09
N MET A 1125 -2.61 34.35 -59.15
CA MET A 1125 -1.80 35.00 -60.17
C MET A 1125 -0.50 35.52 -59.55
N TYR A 1126 0.60 35.43 -60.27
CA TYR A 1126 1.95 35.76 -59.80
C TYR A 1126 2.47 37.01 -60.52
N PHE A 1127 3.15 37.86 -59.78
CA PHE A 1127 3.64 39.16 -60.24
C PHE A 1127 5.14 39.30 -59.94
N GLU A 1128 5.90 39.77 -60.92
CA GLU A 1128 7.32 40.10 -60.76
C GLU A 1128 7.59 41.52 -61.27
N VAL A 1129 8.18 42.38 -60.44
CA VAL A 1129 8.69 43.68 -60.87
C VAL A 1129 10.12 43.49 -61.35
N ARG A 1130 10.47 44.07 -62.51
CA ARG A 1130 11.81 44.04 -63.09
C ARG A 1130 12.29 45.45 -63.44
N GLY A 1131 13.60 45.66 -63.51
CA GLY A 1131 14.23 46.88 -64.03
C GLY A 1131 15.75 46.72 -64.20
N THR A 1132 16.37 47.54 -65.06
CA THR A 1132 17.83 47.55 -65.28
C THR A 1132 18.54 48.27 -64.13
N VAL A 1133 19.17 47.50 -63.25
CA VAL A 1133 19.95 47.98 -62.10
C VAL A 1133 21.38 48.34 -62.53
N THR A 1134 21.83 49.57 -62.24
CA THR A 1134 23.14 50.10 -62.69
C THR A 1134 24.01 50.51 -61.51
N GLY A 1135 25.34 50.37 -61.63
CA GLY A 1135 26.30 50.77 -60.60
C GLY A 1135 26.37 49.81 -59.40
N VAL A 1136 26.11 48.51 -59.62
CA VAL A 1136 26.09 47.50 -58.57
C VAL A 1136 27.52 47.18 -58.08
N THR A 1137 27.72 47.23 -56.76
CA THR A 1137 28.98 46.93 -56.06
C THR A 1137 28.73 46.00 -54.89
N THR A 1138 29.77 45.41 -54.28
CA THR A 1138 29.61 44.56 -53.08
C THR A 1138 28.97 45.34 -51.94
N GLY A 1139 27.86 44.85 -51.40
CA GLY A 1139 27.07 45.54 -50.37
C GLY A 1139 26.04 46.54 -50.92
N SER A 1140 25.95 46.71 -52.24
CA SER A 1140 24.80 47.38 -52.87
C SER A 1140 23.49 46.65 -52.53
N SER A 1141 22.40 47.40 -52.41
CA SER A 1141 21.07 46.86 -52.18
C SER A 1141 19.96 47.68 -52.84
N VAL A 1142 18.89 46.98 -53.20
CA VAL A 1142 17.60 47.54 -53.61
C VAL A 1142 16.53 47.00 -52.64
N VAL A 1143 15.73 47.90 -52.08
CA VAL A 1143 14.54 47.56 -51.29
C VAL A 1143 13.32 47.98 -52.11
N THR A 1144 12.54 47.00 -52.54
CA THR A 1144 11.32 47.21 -53.33
C THR A 1144 10.10 46.89 -52.50
N THR A 1145 9.19 47.84 -52.38
CA THR A 1145 7.96 47.71 -51.61
C THR A 1145 6.74 47.88 -52.49
N LEU A 1146 5.90 46.84 -52.56
CA LEU A 1146 4.53 46.99 -53.04
C LEU A 1146 3.70 47.64 -51.93
N LYS A 1147 3.12 48.82 -52.17
CA LYS A 1147 2.40 49.59 -51.15
C LYS A 1147 1.00 49.02 -50.87
N GLY A 1148 0.62 49.03 -49.60
CA GLY A 1148 -0.77 48.86 -49.14
C GLY A 1148 -1.32 50.17 -48.58
N ASP A 1149 -2.63 50.25 -48.39
CA ASP A 1149 -3.31 51.49 -47.99
C ASP A 1149 -3.55 51.59 -46.47
N THR A 1150 -3.67 52.81 -45.97
CA THR A 1150 -3.79 53.12 -44.52
C THR A 1150 -5.23 53.33 -44.04
N GLY A 1151 -6.20 53.45 -44.95
CA GLY A 1151 -7.62 53.65 -44.65
C GLY A 1151 -8.51 53.36 -45.86
N TYR A 1152 -9.81 53.15 -45.64
CA TYR A 1152 -10.78 52.88 -46.70
C TYR A 1152 -11.03 54.13 -47.59
N PRO A 1153 -11.36 54.00 -48.89
CA PRO A 1153 -11.62 55.15 -49.75
C PRO A 1153 -12.76 56.01 -49.21
N GLN A 1154 -12.62 57.31 -49.39
CA GLN A 1154 -13.67 58.29 -49.11
C GLN A 1154 -14.71 58.20 -50.23
N VAL A 1155 -15.98 58.00 -49.84
CA VAL A 1155 -17.12 57.73 -50.72
C VAL A 1155 -18.34 58.56 -50.32
N SER A 1156 -19.27 58.76 -51.24
CA SER A 1156 -20.58 59.36 -50.95
C SER A 1156 -21.50 58.35 -50.26
N ASN A 1157 -22.33 58.79 -49.30
CA ASN A 1157 -23.29 57.93 -48.59
C ASN A 1157 -24.29 57.18 -49.49
N THR A 1158 -24.43 57.54 -50.77
CA THR A 1158 -25.28 56.87 -51.77
C THR A 1158 -24.62 55.62 -52.38
N TYR A 1159 -23.30 55.50 -52.33
CA TYR A 1159 -22.52 54.43 -52.99
C TYR A 1159 -21.33 54.03 -52.12
N PHE A 1160 -21.32 52.80 -51.60
CA PHE A 1160 -20.28 52.35 -50.68
C PHE A 1160 -18.95 51.98 -51.34
N MET A 1161 -18.87 52.02 -52.69
CA MET A 1161 -17.66 51.82 -53.47
C MET A 1161 -17.52 52.88 -54.58
N PRO A 1162 -16.32 53.46 -54.81
CA PRO A 1162 -16.06 54.40 -55.90
C PRO A 1162 -15.93 53.73 -57.29
N THR A 1163 -15.82 54.57 -58.33
CA THR A 1163 -15.24 54.22 -59.63
C THR A 1163 -13.71 54.25 -59.57
N VAL A 1164 -12.98 53.74 -60.57
CA VAL A 1164 -11.49 53.84 -60.59
C VAL A 1164 -11.04 55.29 -60.54
N VAL A 1165 -11.70 56.18 -61.28
CA VAL A 1165 -11.36 57.62 -61.31
C VAL A 1165 -11.51 58.27 -59.93
N ILE A 1166 -12.52 57.89 -59.15
CA ILE A 1166 -12.74 58.42 -57.79
C ILE A 1166 -11.82 57.74 -56.77
N ALA A 1167 -11.50 56.45 -56.95
CA ALA A 1167 -10.54 55.72 -56.12
C ALA A 1167 -9.11 56.25 -56.27
N ASP A 1168 -8.74 56.77 -57.45
CA ASP A 1168 -7.37 57.16 -57.76
C ASP A 1168 -7.07 58.66 -57.59
N ALA A 1169 -8.10 59.51 -57.43
CA ALA A 1169 -7.98 60.96 -57.48
C ALA A 1169 -8.50 61.70 -56.22
N GLY A 1170 -8.27 63.01 -56.18
CA GLY A 1170 -8.82 63.90 -55.15
C GLY A 1170 -8.39 63.50 -53.74
N ALA A 1171 -9.35 63.41 -52.82
CA ALA A 1171 -9.09 63.03 -51.43
C ALA A 1171 -8.53 61.59 -51.26
N ASN A 1172 -8.70 60.72 -52.25
CA ASN A 1172 -8.20 59.34 -52.21
C ASN A 1172 -6.74 59.21 -52.68
N ILE A 1173 -6.06 60.29 -53.07
CA ILE A 1173 -4.68 60.22 -53.60
C ILE A 1173 -3.62 59.75 -52.57
N ALA A 1174 -3.96 59.75 -51.28
CA ALA A 1174 -3.14 59.17 -50.21
C ALA A 1174 -3.55 57.72 -49.83
N LEU A 1175 -4.56 57.18 -50.51
CA LEU A 1175 -5.26 55.92 -50.23
C LEU A 1175 -5.48 55.10 -51.53
N ASN A 1176 -4.62 55.30 -52.54
CA ASN A 1176 -4.74 54.72 -53.89
C ASN A 1176 -3.55 53.78 -54.24
N SER A 1177 -2.95 53.13 -53.25
CA SER A 1177 -1.75 52.28 -53.41
C SER A 1177 -2.03 51.01 -54.21
N PHE A 1178 -3.24 50.49 -54.10
CA PHE A 1178 -3.74 49.38 -54.90
C PHE A 1178 -5.20 49.66 -55.25
N ILE A 1179 -5.65 49.36 -56.47
CA ILE A 1179 -7.06 49.55 -56.87
C ILE A 1179 -7.57 48.28 -57.55
N TRP A 1180 -8.69 47.76 -57.04
CA TRP A 1180 -9.26 46.46 -57.42
C TRP A 1180 -10.79 46.46 -57.33
N SER A 1181 -11.45 45.47 -57.94
CA SER A 1181 -12.89 45.28 -57.91
C SER A 1181 -13.27 43.85 -57.45
N PRO A 1182 -14.26 43.70 -56.55
CA PRO A 1182 -14.86 42.42 -56.15
C PRO A 1182 -15.78 41.81 -57.22
N ASN A 1183 -16.00 42.49 -58.37
CA ASN A 1183 -16.93 42.07 -59.42
C ASN A 1183 -18.35 41.83 -58.86
N SER A 1184 -18.89 42.78 -58.07
CA SER A 1184 -20.23 42.74 -57.50
C SER A 1184 -21.31 43.06 -58.51
N THR A 1185 -21.08 44.07 -59.36
CA THR A 1185 -22.09 44.59 -60.29
C THR A 1185 -22.12 43.83 -61.62
N THR A 1186 -20.95 43.40 -62.11
CA THR A 1186 -20.79 42.67 -63.37
C THR A 1186 -19.73 41.57 -63.24
N THR A 1187 -19.53 40.77 -64.29
CA THR A 1187 -18.39 39.82 -64.39
C THR A 1187 -17.12 40.44 -64.98
N SER A 1188 -17.19 41.68 -65.47
CA SER A 1188 -16.10 42.38 -66.16
C SER A 1188 -16.30 43.90 -66.02
N PRO A 1189 -16.00 44.47 -64.84
CA PRO A 1189 -16.35 45.84 -64.48
C PRO A 1189 -15.62 46.86 -65.35
N SER A 1190 -16.37 47.86 -65.79
CA SER A 1190 -15.81 49.08 -66.37
C SER A 1190 -15.08 49.89 -65.31
N VAL A 1191 -14.08 50.67 -65.72
CA VAL A 1191 -13.41 51.66 -64.86
C VAL A 1191 -14.38 52.73 -64.33
N ASN A 1192 -15.55 52.85 -64.96
CA ASN A 1192 -16.64 53.77 -64.60
C ASN A 1192 -17.73 53.14 -63.70
N ASP A 1193 -17.68 51.84 -63.42
CA ASP A 1193 -18.65 51.17 -62.54
C ASP A 1193 -18.36 51.54 -61.07
N VAL A 1194 -19.39 51.67 -60.23
CA VAL A 1194 -19.25 51.96 -58.78
C VAL A 1194 -18.97 50.69 -57.97
N ASP A 1195 -17.90 49.99 -58.35
CA ASP A 1195 -17.54 48.66 -57.83
C ASP A 1195 -16.01 48.51 -57.70
N TRP A 1196 -15.28 49.57 -57.32
CA TRP A 1196 -13.83 49.55 -57.08
C TRP A 1196 -13.47 49.92 -55.63
N SER A 1197 -12.38 49.38 -55.09
CA SER A 1197 -11.88 49.61 -53.73
C SER A 1197 -10.35 49.71 -53.73
N ASN A 1198 -9.79 50.20 -52.62
CA ASN A 1198 -8.35 50.21 -52.39
C ASN A 1198 -7.82 49.00 -51.60
N GLY A 1199 -6.52 48.96 -51.32
CA GLY A 1199 -5.84 47.87 -50.62
C GLY A 1199 -6.06 47.79 -49.10
N TYR A 1200 -6.94 48.59 -48.50
CA TYR A 1200 -7.05 48.67 -47.04
C TYR A 1200 -7.56 47.37 -46.40
N ALA A 1201 -6.77 46.86 -45.44
CA ALA A 1201 -7.03 45.62 -44.70
C ALA A 1201 -7.21 44.33 -45.55
N LEU A 1202 -6.70 44.32 -46.78
CA LEU A 1202 -6.58 43.10 -47.59
C LEU A 1202 -5.63 42.10 -46.90
N PRO A 1203 -6.03 40.83 -46.68
CA PRO A 1203 -5.14 39.84 -46.08
C PRO A 1203 -3.84 39.67 -46.89
N GLY A 1204 -2.71 39.83 -46.21
CA GLY A 1204 -1.37 39.73 -46.78
C GLY A 1204 -0.81 41.03 -47.39
N LEU A 1205 -1.60 42.10 -47.51
CA LEU A 1205 -1.12 43.43 -47.92
C LEU A 1205 -1.25 44.42 -46.75
N PRO A 1206 -0.24 44.50 -45.86
CA PRO A 1206 -0.26 45.45 -44.75
C PRO A 1206 -0.03 46.89 -45.24
N SER A 1207 -0.39 47.88 -44.42
CA SER A 1207 -0.32 49.31 -44.81
C SER A 1207 1.11 49.85 -44.98
N ASN A 1208 2.13 49.17 -44.46
CA ASN A 1208 3.54 49.45 -44.78
C ASN A 1208 4.01 48.80 -46.10
N GLY A 1209 3.22 47.88 -46.66
CA GLY A 1209 3.47 47.18 -47.91
C GLY A 1209 4.21 45.84 -47.78
N ILE A 1210 4.25 45.09 -48.88
CA ILE A 1210 5.08 43.88 -49.00
C ILE A 1210 6.48 44.31 -49.45
N ILE A 1211 7.49 44.01 -48.63
CA ILE A 1211 8.86 44.49 -48.79
C ILE A 1211 9.77 43.33 -49.22
N GLN A 1212 10.47 43.49 -50.33
CA GLN A 1212 11.59 42.64 -50.74
C GLN A 1212 12.89 43.46 -50.69
N SER A 1213 13.88 42.97 -49.95
CA SER A 1213 15.26 43.46 -50.05
C SER A 1213 16.07 42.49 -50.92
N ARG A 1214 16.93 43.03 -51.80
CA ARG A 1214 17.95 42.26 -52.52
C ARG A 1214 19.28 43.01 -52.51
N THR A 1215 20.37 42.27 -52.40
CA THR A 1215 21.75 42.75 -52.28
C THR A 1215 22.62 42.25 -53.43
N ASN A 1216 23.88 42.68 -53.45
CA ASN A 1216 24.94 42.10 -54.28
C ASN A 1216 26.17 41.77 -53.44
#